data_AF-A0A537UU09-F1
#
_entry.id   AF-A0A537UU09-F1
#
_cell.length_a   1.000
_cell.length_b   1.000
_cell.length_c   1.000
_cell.angle_alpha   90.00
_cell.angle_beta   90.00
_cell.angle_gamma   90.00
#
_symmetry.space_group_name_H-M   'P 1'
#
loop_
_entity.id
_entity.type
_entity.pdbx_description
1 polymer ?
#
loop_
_entity_poly.entity_id
_entity_poly.type
_entity_poly.pdbx_seq_one_letter_code
_entity_poly.pdbx_strand_id
1 'polypeptide(L)'
;MNLQPAPVPANAQTGGASLLGSFVIAARQRGVHLSVAQLIRDHQLPSGEVSTPQLLRIAESSGLRAKATRLRWASLVKLGTALPAIVLLRNGSAMVVLRIHVETQGRPPIVVLQDPNAPQHAPLMLDEVRFTEAWDGEIILVKRDYHLRDEDQPFGFRFVLAQLLRDRRVVRDLGICAVILSITAISPIMFWRVLVDRVMYYGSLDTFTMICIAFAVILLFETAFGHLRRYLVLFITTRTDVKLWSYTFDKVLNLPIDYFERSSTGEFIQKFHEMGKIRNFLTTQLFGTALDALVIVFFLPVMFFFSTVMTVCVLVLSLLICGWLVAMLPAIRRRVGAVVAAETRRGSFLVETIHGIRAVKSLALDARQRHQWDVHCADVAEKRYAEGLLTNWVQTVVHPLQILMTNGVIAIAVYLALVNKDPMYIGAIIAFMMLTSRVVAPMIQASQAIVQIDEARVAVKGVAEMVNREAEEGRSGRGIRSPLIGRVEFSEVTFRYEGSSTPALDKVSFAIPEGTVFGIIGRSGSGKTTVTRLLQLLHSNYQGLIKIDGNDLREIDVDHLRSSLGVVLQENFLFRGSIRDTIAASKPDASFEEIVQAARLAGAEEFIERLPRGYETFIQEGSTNLSGGQRQRLAIARALIGDPRILILDEATSALDADSEAIVNANLLRIAQGRTLIIISHRLSSLVNADAILVLERGGVYDIGAHEELLDRCDIYSGLWHQQHRHLITRSSTHEVIPFPSAAQ
;
A
#
# COMPACT_ATOMS: atom_id res chain seq x y z
N MET A 1 -13.63 11.89 -52.95
CA MET A 1 -15.07 11.59 -52.80
C MET A 1 -15.61 12.62 -51.82
N ASN A 2 -16.42 13.56 -52.31
CA ASN A 2 -16.97 14.67 -51.55
C ASN A 2 -17.80 14.15 -50.38
N LEU A 3 -17.34 14.37 -49.15
CA LEU A 3 -18.16 14.24 -47.95
C LEU A 3 -18.60 15.64 -47.54
N GLN A 4 -19.88 15.92 -47.80
CA GLN A 4 -20.60 17.08 -47.28
C GLN A 4 -20.51 17.09 -45.74
N PRO A 5 -20.30 18.25 -45.10
CA PRO A 5 -20.48 18.37 -43.66
C PRO A 5 -21.97 18.25 -43.33
N ALA A 6 -22.30 17.31 -42.44
CA ALA A 6 -23.63 17.15 -41.87
C ALA A 6 -24.05 18.44 -41.12
N PRO A 7 -25.35 18.79 -41.08
CA PRO A 7 -25.80 20.03 -40.48
C PRO A 7 -25.59 19.99 -38.96
N VAL A 8 -24.97 21.04 -38.43
CA VAL A 8 -24.89 21.30 -36.99
C VAL A 8 -26.32 21.60 -36.50
N PRO A 9 -26.90 20.83 -35.56
CA PRO A 9 -28.19 21.18 -35.00
C PRO A 9 -28.04 22.46 -34.16
N ALA A 10 -28.79 23.48 -34.55
CA ALA A 10 -28.95 24.71 -33.80
C ALA A 10 -29.68 24.42 -32.48
N ASN A 11 -28.94 24.31 -31.39
CA ASN A 11 -29.47 24.42 -30.02
C ASN A 11 -28.38 24.99 -29.11
N ALA A 12 -28.29 26.31 -29.05
CA ALA A 12 -27.44 27.06 -28.13
C ALA A 12 -28.05 27.13 -26.70
N GLN A 13 -28.57 26.00 -26.19
CA GLN A 13 -29.26 25.90 -24.89
C GLN A 13 -28.74 24.75 -24.00
N THR A 14 -27.51 24.28 -24.20
CA THR A 14 -26.97 23.06 -23.54
C THR A 14 -25.87 23.33 -22.50
N GLY A 15 -25.49 24.59 -22.25
CA GLY A 15 -24.36 24.94 -21.37
C GLY A 15 -24.54 24.47 -19.92
N GLY A 16 -25.71 24.71 -19.31
CA GLY A 16 -25.93 24.43 -17.89
C GLY A 16 -25.97 22.94 -17.52
N ALA A 17 -26.57 22.09 -18.37
CA ALA A 17 -26.66 20.64 -18.13
C ALA A 17 -25.28 19.94 -18.20
N SER A 18 -24.37 20.47 -19.03
CA SER A 18 -23.02 19.91 -19.18
C SER A 18 -22.13 20.11 -17.94
N LEU A 19 -22.35 21.18 -17.16
CA LEU A 19 -21.55 21.49 -15.98
C LEU A 19 -21.82 20.53 -14.82
N LEU A 20 -23.09 20.23 -14.56
CA LEU A 20 -23.52 19.26 -13.55
C LEU A 20 -23.06 17.84 -13.90
N GLY A 21 -23.19 17.44 -15.17
CA GLY A 21 -22.68 16.16 -15.66
C GLY A 21 -21.17 16.04 -15.51
N SER A 22 -20.42 17.09 -15.86
CA SER A 22 -18.96 17.16 -15.69
C SER A 22 -18.57 17.08 -14.21
N PHE A 23 -19.33 17.72 -13.32
CA PHE A 23 -19.10 17.62 -11.88
C PHE A 23 -19.35 16.22 -11.34
N VAL A 24 -20.39 15.53 -11.78
CA VAL A 24 -20.66 14.13 -11.38
C VAL A 24 -19.54 13.20 -11.85
N ILE A 25 -19.01 13.39 -13.05
CA ILE A 25 -17.86 12.62 -13.57
C ILE A 25 -16.62 12.88 -12.69
N ALA A 26 -16.31 14.15 -12.42
CA ALA A 26 -15.19 14.52 -11.57
C ALA A 26 -15.35 14.00 -10.12
N ALA A 27 -16.57 14.06 -9.57
CA ALA A 27 -16.91 13.55 -8.24
C ALA A 27 -16.75 12.04 -8.14
N ARG A 28 -17.24 11.28 -9.15
CA ARG A 28 -17.12 9.82 -9.20
C ARG A 28 -15.65 9.39 -9.22
N GLN A 29 -14.80 10.08 -9.98
CA GLN A 29 -13.36 9.82 -9.99
C GLN A 29 -12.63 10.25 -8.71
N ARG A 30 -13.29 11.05 -7.85
CA ARG A 30 -12.84 11.34 -6.48
C ARG A 30 -13.52 10.44 -5.44
N GLY A 31 -14.18 9.36 -5.87
CA GLY A 31 -14.82 8.36 -5.03
C GLY A 31 -16.15 8.78 -4.42
N VAL A 32 -16.78 9.87 -4.90
CA VAL A 32 -18.10 10.31 -4.45
C VAL A 32 -19.11 9.98 -5.55
N HIS A 33 -19.96 8.99 -5.31
CA HIS A 33 -21.00 8.59 -6.25
C HIS A 33 -22.19 9.54 -6.13
N LEU A 34 -22.28 10.51 -7.03
CA LEU A 34 -23.42 11.40 -7.17
C LEU A 34 -24.19 11.06 -8.44
N SER A 35 -25.48 11.36 -8.47
CA SER A 35 -26.27 11.36 -9.70
C SER A 35 -26.81 12.75 -9.98
N VAL A 36 -26.89 13.12 -11.25
CA VAL A 36 -27.41 14.44 -11.66
C VAL A 36 -28.84 14.64 -11.15
N ALA A 37 -29.68 13.60 -11.23
CA ALA A 37 -31.06 13.63 -10.74
C ALA A 37 -31.18 13.81 -9.22
N GLN A 38 -30.22 13.28 -8.45
CA GLN A 38 -30.15 13.50 -7.01
C GLN A 38 -29.76 14.94 -6.69
N LEU A 39 -28.73 15.47 -7.35
CA LEU A 39 -28.29 16.86 -7.14
C LEU A 39 -29.36 17.89 -7.50
N ILE A 40 -30.14 17.65 -8.55
CA ILE A 40 -31.26 18.52 -8.93
C ILE A 40 -32.36 18.53 -7.85
N ARG A 41 -32.67 17.36 -7.26
CA ARG A 41 -33.67 17.24 -6.19
C ARG A 41 -33.19 17.87 -4.89
N ASP A 42 -31.99 17.53 -4.44
CA ASP A 42 -31.46 17.93 -3.13
C ASP A 42 -31.22 19.45 -3.04
N HIS A 43 -30.91 20.10 -4.18
CA HIS A 43 -30.65 21.54 -4.26
C HIS A 43 -31.75 22.34 -4.97
N GLN A 44 -32.90 21.73 -5.26
CA GLN A 44 -34.09 22.36 -5.87
C GLN A 44 -33.75 23.23 -7.10
N LEU A 45 -32.99 22.67 -8.05
CA LEU A 45 -32.52 23.41 -9.22
C LEU A 45 -33.61 23.50 -10.31
N PRO A 46 -34.09 24.70 -10.70
CA PRO A 46 -35.30 24.85 -11.51
C PRO A 46 -35.17 24.42 -12.98
N SER A 47 -33.96 24.34 -13.54
CA SER A 47 -33.75 24.05 -14.98
C SER A 47 -32.52 23.20 -15.31
N GLY A 48 -31.86 22.61 -14.31
CA GLY A 48 -30.57 21.90 -14.49
C GLY A 48 -29.38 22.81 -14.84
N GLU A 49 -29.60 24.11 -15.02
CA GLU A 49 -28.54 25.11 -15.15
C GLU A 49 -28.00 25.50 -13.78
N VAL A 50 -26.68 25.40 -13.60
CA VAL A 50 -26.00 25.73 -12.35
C VAL A 50 -24.94 26.75 -12.64
N SER A 51 -24.98 27.89 -11.94
CA SER A 51 -23.91 28.87 -12.00
C SER A 51 -22.64 28.34 -11.31
N THR A 52 -21.46 28.77 -11.75
CA THR A 52 -20.17 28.39 -11.13
C THR A 52 -20.17 28.54 -9.60
N PRO A 53 -20.65 29.67 -9.01
CA PRO A 53 -20.72 29.82 -7.55
C PRO A 53 -21.69 28.85 -6.87
N GLN A 54 -22.81 28.51 -7.50
CA GLN A 54 -23.73 27.49 -6.97
C GLN A 54 -23.09 26.10 -7.02
N LEU A 55 -22.37 25.76 -8.09
CA LEU A 55 -21.63 24.51 -8.18
C LEU A 55 -20.58 24.38 -7.07
N LEU A 56 -19.89 25.47 -6.72
CA LEU A 56 -18.91 25.45 -5.62
C LEU A 56 -19.57 25.12 -4.26
N ARG A 57 -20.79 25.62 -4.01
CA ARG A 57 -21.57 25.28 -2.79
C ARG A 57 -22.13 23.86 -2.81
N ILE A 58 -22.59 23.40 -3.97
CA ILE A 58 -23.03 22.02 -4.17
C ILE A 58 -21.86 21.06 -3.93
N ALA A 59 -20.67 21.42 -4.41
CA ALA A 59 -19.46 20.65 -4.13
C ALA A 59 -19.20 20.57 -2.63
N GLU A 60 -19.21 21.70 -1.91
CA GLU A 60 -18.91 21.74 -0.48
C GLU A 60 -19.90 20.91 0.36
N SER A 61 -21.20 21.02 0.05
CA SER A 61 -22.25 20.19 0.70
C SER A 61 -22.18 18.72 0.34
N SER A 62 -21.60 18.37 -0.81
CA SER A 62 -21.38 16.99 -1.26
C SER A 62 -20.03 16.40 -0.79
N GLY A 63 -19.30 17.08 0.11
CA GLY A 63 -17.99 16.63 0.63
C GLY A 63 -16.81 16.86 -0.32
N LEU A 64 -16.95 17.78 -1.28
CA LEU A 64 -15.94 18.13 -2.28
C LEU A 64 -15.56 19.61 -2.14
N ARG A 65 -14.27 19.93 -2.12
CA ARG A 65 -13.80 21.31 -2.33
C ARG A 65 -13.60 21.56 -3.81
N ALA A 66 -14.35 22.51 -4.34
CA ALA A 66 -14.14 23.02 -5.68
C ALA A 66 -13.55 24.44 -5.63
N LYS A 67 -12.68 24.79 -6.58
CA LYS A 67 -12.18 26.15 -6.77
C LYS A 67 -12.12 26.49 -8.26
N ALA A 68 -12.83 27.54 -8.65
CA ALA A 68 -12.72 28.11 -9.99
C ALA A 68 -11.46 28.99 -10.08
N THR A 69 -10.65 28.80 -11.11
CA THR A 69 -9.43 29.58 -11.39
C THR A 69 -9.22 29.72 -12.89
N ARG A 70 -8.34 30.64 -13.31
CA ARG A 70 -7.91 30.75 -14.70
C ARG A 70 -6.46 30.27 -14.83
N LEU A 71 -6.21 29.32 -15.71
CA LEU A 71 -4.88 28.77 -15.98
C LEU A 71 -4.47 29.01 -17.43
N ARG A 72 -3.15 29.10 -17.65
CA ARG A 72 -2.55 29.04 -18.99
C ARG A 72 -2.21 27.59 -19.32
N TRP A 73 -2.08 27.28 -20.61
CA TRP A 73 -1.69 25.95 -21.10
C TRP A 73 -0.47 25.36 -20.38
N ALA A 74 0.61 26.13 -20.26
CA ALA A 74 1.84 25.69 -19.57
C ALA A 74 1.63 25.29 -18.09
N SER A 75 0.61 25.84 -17.43
CA SER A 75 0.24 25.48 -16.06
C SER A 75 -0.72 24.29 -16.01
N LEU A 76 -1.58 24.13 -17.01
CA LEU A 76 -2.48 22.99 -17.16
C LEU A 76 -1.68 21.68 -17.29
N VAL A 77 -0.64 21.68 -18.11
CA VAL A 77 0.26 20.53 -18.31
C VAL A 77 0.96 20.11 -17.00
N LYS A 78 1.17 21.05 -16.07
CA LYS A 78 1.83 20.81 -14.77
C LYS A 78 0.88 20.34 -13.66
N LEU A 79 -0.42 20.22 -13.91
CA LEU A 79 -1.40 19.86 -12.87
C LEU A 79 -1.21 18.45 -12.30
N GLY A 80 -0.64 17.51 -13.06
CA GLY A 80 -0.30 16.16 -12.58
C GLY A 80 -1.44 15.50 -11.79
N THR A 81 -1.25 15.31 -10.49
CA THR A 81 -2.21 14.67 -9.56
C THR A 81 -3.45 15.51 -9.23
N ALA A 82 -3.51 16.78 -9.66
CA ALA A 82 -4.67 17.65 -9.48
C ALA A 82 -5.80 17.37 -10.49
N LEU A 83 -5.56 16.54 -11.52
CA LEU A 83 -6.60 15.98 -12.38
C LEU A 83 -7.40 14.89 -11.63
N PRO A 84 -8.70 14.68 -11.94
CA PRO A 84 -9.49 15.35 -12.98
C PRO A 84 -9.86 16.80 -12.65
N ALA A 85 -10.01 17.62 -13.70
CA ALA A 85 -10.42 19.01 -13.59
C ALA A 85 -11.49 19.34 -14.63
N ILE A 86 -12.45 20.20 -14.27
CA ILE A 86 -13.55 20.59 -15.17
C ILE A 86 -13.10 21.85 -15.93
N VAL A 87 -13.09 21.80 -17.25
CA VAL A 87 -12.78 22.94 -18.11
C VAL A 87 -14.06 23.53 -18.69
N LEU A 88 -14.14 24.85 -18.70
CA LEU A 88 -15.23 25.60 -19.33
C LEU A 88 -14.76 26.05 -20.72
N LEU A 89 -15.46 25.60 -21.75
CA LEU A 89 -15.18 25.92 -23.15
C LEU A 89 -15.84 27.24 -23.56
N ARG A 90 -15.33 27.88 -24.62
CA ARG A 90 -15.82 29.16 -25.14
C ARG A 90 -17.29 29.14 -25.58
N ASN A 91 -17.81 27.96 -25.91
CA ASN A 91 -19.21 27.75 -26.28
C ASN A 91 -20.16 27.61 -25.07
N GLY A 92 -19.65 27.78 -23.84
CA GLY A 92 -20.44 27.66 -22.60
C GLY A 92 -20.66 26.22 -22.13
N SER A 93 -20.10 25.21 -22.82
CA SER A 93 -20.12 23.82 -22.38
C SER A 93 -18.96 23.50 -21.44
N ALA A 94 -19.17 22.52 -20.56
CA ALA A 94 -18.15 22.01 -19.65
C ALA A 94 -17.74 20.60 -20.03
N MET A 95 -16.44 20.31 -19.91
CA MET A 95 -15.86 18.98 -20.11
C MET A 95 -14.89 18.66 -18.97
N VAL A 96 -14.58 17.38 -18.78
CA VAL A 96 -13.62 16.94 -17.76
C VAL A 96 -12.30 16.55 -18.42
N VAL A 97 -11.21 17.20 -18.02
CA VAL A 97 -9.85 16.77 -18.37
C VAL A 97 -9.47 15.61 -17.46
N LEU A 98 -9.26 14.44 -18.05
CA LEU A 98 -8.89 13.21 -17.33
C LEU A 98 -7.38 13.09 -17.17
N ARG A 99 -6.65 13.18 -18.27
CA ARG A 99 -5.20 13.01 -18.34
C ARG A 99 -4.63 13.87 -19.47
N ILE A 100 -3.36 14.25 -19.33
CA ILE A 100 -2.59 14.94 -20.35
C ILE A 100 -1.37 14.07 -20.63
N HIS A 101 -1.25 13.55 -21.85
CA HIS A 101 -0.10 12.77 -22.27
C HIS A 101 0.96 13.71 -22.84
N VAL A 102 2.10 13.80 -22.18
CA VAL A 102 3.29 14.52 -22.65
C VAL A 102 4.33 13.47 -23.01
N GLU A 103 4.40 13.11 -24.28
CA GLU A 103 5.31 12.07 -24.76
C GLU A 103 6.70 12.66 -25.03
N THR A 104 7.77 11.99 -24.60
CA THR A 104 9.15 12.51 -24.65
C THR A 104 9.79 12.42 -26.05
N GLN A 105 9.04 11.96 -27.07
CA GLN A 105 9.53 11.65 -28.42
C GLN A 105 8.89 12.51 -29.52
N GLY A 106 8.85 13.83 -29.36
CA GLY A 106 8.57 14.77 -30.46
C GLY A 106 7.13 14.79 -31.01
N ARG A 107 6.15 14.16 -30.33
CA ARG A 107 4.72 14.28 -30.64
C ARG A 107 4.07 15.41 -29.82
N PRO A 108 3.07 16.13 -30.37
CA PRO A 108 2.37 17.17 -29.64
C PRO A 108 1.60 16.56 -28.45
N PRO A 109 1.55 17.27 -27.30
CA PRO A 109 0.83 16.80 -26.12
C PRO A 109 -0.67 16.59 -26.43
N ILE A 110 -1.22 15.47 -25.95
CA ILE A 110 -2.62 15.09 -26.18
C ILE A 110 -3.41 15.25 -24.88
N VAL A 111 -4.49 16.01 -24.93
CA VAL A 111 -5.46 16.16 -23.83
C VAL A 111 -6.57 15.14 -24.00
N VAL A 112 -6.80 14.35 -22.95
CA VAL A 112 -7.91 13.39 -22.89
C VAL A 112 -9.06 14.04 -22.15
N LEU A 113 -10.11 14.38 -22.88
CA LEU A 113 -11.34 14.99 -22.39
C LEU A 113 -12.46 13.96 -22.32
N GLN A 114 -13.37 14.15 -21.38
CA GLN A 114 -14.62 13.42 -21.30
C GLN A 114 -15.79 14.39 -21.39
N ASP A 115 -16.63 14.18 -22.40
CA ASP A 115 -17.89 14.89 -22.56
C ASP A 115 -18.96 14.22 -21.68
N PRO A 116 -19.67 14.98 -20.82
CA PRO A 116 -20.76 14.46 -20.00
C PRO A 116 -21.97 13.92 -20.79
N ASN A 117 -22.16 14.37 -22.02
CA ASN A 117 -23.30 13.97 -22.86
C ASN A 117 -22.96 12.81 -23.82
N ALA A 118 -21.69 12.42 -23.93
CA ALA A 118 -21.27 11.28 -24.71
C ALA A 118 -21.52 9.95 -23.95
N PRO A 119 -21.81 8.84 -24.65
CA PRO A 119 -21.90 7.53 -24.01
C PRO A 119 -20.62 7.22 -23.22
N GLN A 120 -20.79 6.70 -22.00
CA GLN A 120 -19.67 6.30 -21.14
C GLN A 120 -18.70 5.44 -21.97
N HIS A 121 -17.40 5.76 -21.91
CA HIS A 121 -16.25 5.09 -22.60
C HIS A 121 -15.75 5.68 -23.93
N ALA A 122 -16.21 6.86 -24.37
CA ALA A 122 -15.61 7.55 -25.53
C ALA A 122 -14.83 8.82 -25.12
N PRO A 123 -13.57 8.72 -24.63
CA PRO A 123 -12.76 9.91 -24.35
C PRO A 123 -12.36 10.62 -25.65
N LEU A 124 -12.52 11.94 -25.68
CA LEU A 124 -12.08 12.79 -26.78
C LEU A 124 -10.59 13.11 -26.61
N MET A 125 -9.79 12.77 -27.61
CA MET A 125 -8.36 13.11 -27.66
C MET A 125 -8.15 14.33 -28.55
N LEU A 126 -7.70 15.43 -27.96
CA LEU A 126 -7.38 16.67 -28.69
C LEU A 126 -5.89 16.99 -28.58
N ASP A 127 -5.33 17.52 -29.66
CA ASP A 127 -4.01 18.15 -29.65
C ASP A 127 -4.07 19.54 -29.02
N GLU A 128 -2.91 20.08 -28.66
CA GLU A 128 -2.76 21.41 -28.04
C GLU A 128 -3.47 22.52 -28.83
N VAL A 129 -3.35 22.51 -30.15
CA VAL A 129 -3.87 23.57 -31.03
C VAL A 129 -5.40 23.57 -30.98
N ARG A 130 -6.06 22.42 -31.20
CA ARG A 130 -7.52 22.35 -31.17
C ARG A 130 -8.08 22.60 -29.79
N PHE A 131 -7.37 22.19 -28.73
CA PHE A 131 -7.79 22.46 -27.37
C PHE A 131 -7.74 23.96 -27.01
N THR A 132 -6.66 24.65 -27.39
CA THR A 132 -6.48 26.08 -27.10
C THR A 132 -7.40 26.99 -27.92
N GLU A 133 -7.86 26.54 -29.09
CA GLU A 133 -8.94 27.21 -29.84
C GLU A 133 -10.29 27.17 -29.09
N ALA A 134 -10.59 26.05 -28.42
CA ALA A 134 -11.87 25.84 -27.74
C ALA A 134 -11.91 26.34 -26.28
N TRP A 135 -10.76 26.57 -25.63
CA TRP A 135 -10.64 26.90 -24.21
C TRP A 135 -10.09 28.31 -23.97
N ASP A 136 -10.64 29.05 -23.00
CA ASP A 136 -10.21 30.43 -22.65
C ASP A 136 -9.46 30.52 -21.29
N GLY A 137 -9.05 29.36 -20.76
CA GLY A 137 -8.27 29.27 -19.52
C GLY A 137 -9.09 29.00 -18.27
N GLU A 138 -10.43 29.02 -18.33
CA GLU A 138 -11.29 28.78 -17.17
C GLU A 138 -11.33 27.31 -16.76
N ILE A 139 -11.05 27.04 -15.50
CA ILE A 139 -11.01 25.69 -14.93
C ILE A 139 -11.58 25.65 -13.52
N ILE A 140 -12.32 24.60 -13.20
CA ILE A 140 -12.79 24.28 -11.87
C ILE A 140 -12.03 23.05 -11.39
N LEU A 141 -11.18 23.26 -10.39
CA LEU A 141 -10.45 22.18 -9.74
C LEU A 141 -11.34 21.57 -8.66
N VAL A 142 -11.56 20.27 -8.73
CA VAL A 142 -12.36 19.53 -7.75
C VAL A 142 -11.47 18.56 -6.99
N LYS A 143 -11.50 18.67 -5.67
CA LYS A 143 -10.80 17.78 -4.75
C LYS A 143 -11.78 17.31 -3.69
N ARG A 144 -11.67 16.06 -3.26
CA ARG A 144 -12.41 15.58 -2.09
C ARG A 144 -11.96 16.30 -0.82
N ASP A 145 -12.89 16.88 -0.09
CA ASP A 145 -12.63 17.43 1.22
C ASP A 145 -12.85 16.32 2.24
N TYR A 146 -11.76 15.80 2.76
CA TYR A 146 -11.85 14.86 3.86
C TYR A 146 -11.83 15.64 5.15
N HIS A 147 -12.90 15.55 5.94
CA HIS A 147 -12.86 15.99 7.32
C HIS A 147 -11.84 15.13 8.07
N LEU A 148 -11.14 15.70 9.05
CA LEU A 148 -10.14 15.04 9.92
C LEU A 148 -10.60 13.75 10.63
N ARG A 149 -11.81 13.25 10.36
CA ARG A 149 -12.45 12.11 10.99
C ARG A 149 -12.99 11.08 9.99
N ASP A 150 -12.94 11.38 8.70
CA ASP A 150 -13.42 10.46 7.66
C ASP A 150 -12.49 9.26 7.58
N GLU A 151 -13.06 8.06 7.71
CA GLU A 151 -12.31 6.80 7.66
C GLU A 151 -11.81 6.48 6.24
N ASP A 152 -12.47 7.04 5.22
CA ASP A 152 -12.11 6.88 3.80
C ASP A 152 -10.97 7.82 3.35
N GLN A 153 -10.27 8.47 4.29
CA GLN A 153 -9.13 9.31 3.95
C GLN A 153 -8.01 8.51 3.30
N PRO A 154 -7.37 9.04 2.24
CA PRO A 154 -6.15 8.44 1.72
C PRO A 154 -5.09 8.45 2.82
N PHE A 155 -4.42 7.32 2.96
CA PHE A 155 -3.30 7.14 3.85
C PHE A 155 -2.25 8.21 3.58
N GLY A 156 -1.88 8.91 4.65
CA GLY A 156 -0.94 10.03 4.61
C GLY A 156 -0.82 10.65 5.99
N PHE A 157 0.04 11.65 6.16
CA PHE A 157 0.24 12.29 7.46
C PHE A 157 -1.05 12.79 8.11
N ARG A 158 -2.00 13.29 7.30
CA ARG A 158 -3.29 13.76 7.80
C ARG A 158 -4.13 12.64 8.36
N PHE A 159 -4.18 11.50 7.68
CA PHE A 159 -4.88 10.30 8.16
C PHE A 159 -4.28 9.82 9.48
N VAL A 160 -2.95 9.71 9.56
CA VAL A 160 -2.33 9.19 10.80
C VAL A 160 -2.51 10.18 11.96
N LEU A 161 -2.38 11.49 11.71
CA LEU A 161 -2.68 12.52 12.70
C LEU A 161 -4.14 12.50 13.14
N ALA A 162 -5.07 12.28 12.21
CA ALA A 162 -6.50 12.13 12.48
C ALA A 162 -6.78 10.93 13.40
N GLN A 163 -6.15 9.77 13.15
CA GLN A 163 -6.28 8.60 14.01
C GLN A 163 -5.76 8.85 15.43
N LEU A 164 -4.65 9.58 15.57
CA LEU A 164 -4.11 9.97 16.87
C LEU A 164 -5.03 10.93 17.64
N LEU A 165 -5.63 11.90 16.92
CA LEU A 165 -6.51 12.91 17.52
C LEU A 165 -7.95 12.43 17.72
N ARG A 166 -8.24 11.16 17.41
CA ARG A 166 -9.59 10.59 17.48
C ARG A 166 -10.09 10.49 18.92
N ASP A 167 -9.22 10.11 19.85
CA ASP A 167 -9.53 9.99 21.28
C ASP A 167 -9.49 11.36 21.98
N ARG A 168 -10.56 12.15 21.81
CA ARG A 168 -10.68 13.52 22.36
C ARG A 168 -10.39 13.62 23.86
N ARG A 169 -10.78 12.62 24.66
CA ARG A 169 -10.55 12.63 26.11
C ARG A 169 -9.06 12.59 26.41
N VAL A 170 -8.33 11.66 25.81
CA VAL A 170 -6.90 11.47 26.09
C VAL A 170 -6.07 12.64 25.56
N VAL A 171 -6.40 13.16 24.37
CA VAL A 171 -5.73 14.36 23.82
C VAL A 171 -5.98 15.59 24.69
N ARG A 172 -7.22 15.77 25.17
CA ARG A 172 -7.55 16.85 26.11
C ARG A 172 -6.76 16.69 27.41
N ASP A 173 -6.76 15.50 27.99
CA ASP A 173 -6.09 15.23 29.26
C ASP A 173 -4.56 15.39 29.13
N LEU A 174 -3.99 15.06 27.96
CA LEU A 174 -2.60 15.31 27.61
C LEU A 174 -2.29 16.81 27.52
N GLY A 175 -3.17 17.59 26.89
CA GLY A 175 -3.08 19.05 26.85
C GLY A 175 -3.16 19.67 28.25
N ILE A 176 -4.08 19.19 29.10
CA ILE A 176 -4.20 19.61 30.49
C ILE A 176 -2.91 19.30 31.27
N CYS A 177 -2.37 18.08 31.13
CA CYS A 177 -1.10 17.70 31.75
C CYS A 177 0.04 18.63 31.30
N ALA A 178 0.12 18.96 30.01
CA ALA A 178 1.16 19.86 29.51
C ALA A 178 1.03 21.28 30.06
N VAL A 179 -0.18 21.82 30.17
CA VAL A 179 -0.42 23.13 30.80
C VAL A 179 -0.05 23.11 32.28
N ILE A 180 -0.52 22.11 33.04
CA ILE A 180 -0.19 21.96 34.47
C ILE A 180 1.31 21.84 34.67
N LEU A 181 1.99 20.99 33.89
CA LEU A 181 3.44 20.82 33.94
C LEU A 181 4.19 22.11 33.59
N SER A 182 3.70 22.89 32.62
CA SER A 182 4.29 24.17 32.26
C SER A 182 4.19 25.18 33.41
N ILE A 183 3.05 25.22 34.11
CA ILE A 183 2.84 26.10 35.27
C ILE A 183 3.69 25.63 36.46
N THR A 184 3.69 24.34 36.78
CA THR A 184 4.50 23.80 37.89
C THR A 184 6.00 23.95 37.62
N ALA A 185 6.42 23.99 36.36
CA ALA A 185 7.83 24.21 36.00
C ALA A 185 8.35 25.61 36.35
N ILE A 186 7.48 26.58 36.67
CA ILE A 186 7.87 27.88 37.26
C ILE A 186 8.26 27.73 38.74
N SER A 187 7.77 26.69 39.43
CA SER A 187 8.00 26.50 40.87
C SER A 187 9.48 26.39 41.25
N PRO A 188 10.33 25.57 40.61
CA PRO A 188 11.76 25.52 40.93
C PRO A 188 12.47 26.87 40.77
N ILE A 189 12.05 27.66 39.78
CA ILE A 189 12.59 28.99 39.49
C ILE A 189 12.23 29.96 40.63
N MET A 190 10.97 29.96 41.05
CA MET A 190 10.51 30.80 42.17
C MET A 190 11.08 30.33 43.51
N PHE A 191 11.24 29.02 43.71
CA PHE A 191 11.87 28.45 44.89
C PHE A 191 13.28 29.00 45.07
N TRP A 192 14.13 28.91 44.04
CA TRP A 192 15.49 29.45 44.09
C TRP A 192 15.53 30.96 44.31
N ARG A 193 14.63 31.70 43.65
CA ARG A 193 14.53 33.14 43.84
C ARG A 193 14.21 33.51 45.29
N VAL A 194 13.16 32.93 45.87
CA VAL A 194 12.76 33.24 47.24
C VAL A 194 13.79 32.76 48.26
N LEU A 195 14.44 31.63 47.99
CA LEU A 195 15.52 31.11 48.83
C LEU A 195 16.69 32.10 48.92
N VAL A 196 17.09 32.70 47.80
CA VAL A 196 18.19 33.67 47.76
C VAL A 196 17.76 35.06 48.25
N ASP A 197 16.65 35.60 47.73
CA ASP A 197 16.23 36.98 48.00
C ASP A 197 15.67 37.16 49.41
N ARG A 198 15.03 36.14 50.00
CA ARG A 198 14.41 36.22 51.33
C ARG A 198 15.11 35.38 52.38
N VAL A 199 15.27 34.08 52.15
CA VAL A 199 15.76 33.18 53.22
C VAL A 199 17.22 33.46 53.55
N MET A 200 18.08 33.58 52.53
CA MET A 200 19.50 33.88 52.74
C MET A 200 19.73 35.31 53.26
N TYR A 201 18.91 36.28 52.82
CA TYR A 201 19.03 37.68 53.26
C TYR A 201 18.53 37.91 54.69
N TYR A 202 17.36 37.37 55.06
CA TYR A 202 16.75 37.59 56.38
C TYR A 202 17.09 36.51 57.42
N GLY A 203 17.72 35.40 57.04
CA GLY A 203 18.19 34.36 57.97
C GLY A 203 17.08 33.56 58.69
N SER A 204 15.83 33.58 58.21
CA SER A 204 14.70 32.90 58.86
C SER A 204 14.59 31.41 58.47
N LEU A 205 14.85 30.52 59.44
CA LEU A 205 14.74 29.06 59.27
C LEU A 205 13.28 28.57 59.14
N ASP A 206 12.32 29.26 59.76
CA ASP A 206 10.90 28.89 59.65
C ASP A 206 10.37 29.13 58.22
N THR A 207 10.79 30.24 57.59
CA THR A 207 10.44 30.54 56.20
C THR A 207 11.08 29.52 55.24
N PHE A 208 12.31 29.10 55.53
CA PHE A 208 13.01 28.06 54.77
C PHE A 208 12.25 26.73 54.80
N THR A 209 11.90 26.24 55.99
CA THR A 209 11.21 24.95 56.14
C THR A 209 9.85 24.95 55.45
N MET A 210 9.06 26.02 55.57
CA MET A 210 7.76 26.17 54.89
C MET A 210 7.91 26.12 53.36
N ILE A 211 8.89 26.83 52.80
CA ILE A 211 9.14 26.86 51.36
C ILE A 211 9.62 25.49 50.86
N CYS A 212 10.48 24.79 51.62
CA CYS A 212 10.91 23.44 51.29
C CYS A 212 9.75 22.44 51.28
N ILE A 213 8.84 22.51 52.26
CA ILE A 213 7.64 21.65 52.29
C ILE A 213 6.74 21.95 51.09
N ALA A 214 6.47 23.23 50.81
CA ALA A 214 5.67 23.63 49.65
C ALA A 214 6.29 23.15 48.33
N PHE A 215 7.61 23.28 48.18
CA PHE A 215 8.34 22.80 47.01
C PHE A 215 8.31 21.28 46.88
N ALA A 216 8.46 20.53 47.98
CA ALA A 216 8.36 19.07 47.98
C ALA A 216 6.97 18.60 47.51
N VAL A 217 5.90 19.27 47.95
CA VAL A 217 4.54 18.99 47.49
C VAL A 217 4.41 19.26 45.98
N ILE A 218 4.90 20.40 45.49
CA ILE A 218 4.84 20.73 44.05
C ILE A 218 5.68 19.74 43.22
N LEU A 219 6.84 19.32 43.71
CA LEU A 219 7.70 18.33 43.04
C LEU A 219 6.99 16.97 42.93
N LEU A 220 6.25 16.55 43.97
CA LEU A 220 5.42 15.34 43.93
C LEU A 220 4.33 15.46 42.85
N PHE A 221 3.64 16.60 42.76
CA PHE A 221 2.66 16.86 41.71
C PHE A 221 3.30 16.86 40.32
N GLU A 222 4.43 17.55 40.12
CA GLU A 222 5.16 17.57 38.84
C GLU A 222 5.56 16.14 38.41
N THR A 223 6.04 15.32 39.36
CA THR A 223 6.41 13.93 39.11
C THR A 223 5.19 13.08 38.73
N ALA A 224 4.08 13.22 39.45
CA ALA A 224 2.84 12.50 39.19
C ALA A 224 2.24 12.86 37.83
N PHE A 225 2.10 14.15 37.51
CA PHE A 225 1.63 14.59 36.19
C PHE A 225 2.61 14.27 35.08
N GLY A 226 3.92 14.29 35.36
CA GLY A 226 4.96 13.89 34.41
C GLY A 226 4.90 12.40 34.10
N HIS A 227 4.58 11.56 35.08
CA HIS A 227 4.29 10.14 34.87
C HIS A 227 2.98 9.94 34.10
N LEU A 228 1.90 10.62 34.50
CA LEU A 228 0.61 10.56 33.81
C LEU A 228 0.73 10.97 32.34
N ARG A 229 1.43 12.07 32.03
CA ARG A 229 1.72 12.49 30.66
C ARG A 229 2.40 11.37 29.85
N ARG A 230 3.46 10.76 30.41
CA ARG A 230 4.18 9.66 29.76
C ARG A 230 3.29 8.44 29.54
N TYR A 231 2.46 8.10 30.52
CA TYR A 231 1.48 7.01 30.41
C TYR A 231 0.44 7.28 29.31
N LEU A 232 -0.16 8.47 29.26
CA LEU A 232 -1.17 8.83 28.26
C LEU A 232 -0.59 8.83 26.83
N VAL A 233 0.65 9.32 26.66
CA VAL A 233 1.36 9.23 25.37
C VAL A 233 1.55 7.76 24.96
N LEU A 234 2.07 6.91 25.86
CA LEU A 234 2.27 5.49 25.58
C LEU A 234 0.96 4.76 25.24
N PHE A 235 -0.13 5.09 25.93
CA PHE A 235 -1.46 4.52 25.69
C PHE A 235 -2.01 4.89 24.31
N ILE A 236 -1.96 6.16 23.91
CA ILE A 236 -2.40 6.60 22.57
C ILE A 236 -1.57 5.91 21.50
N THR A 237 -0.26 5.81 21.70
CA THR A 237 0.66 5.23 20.73
C THR A 237 0.39 3.77 20.48
N THR A 238 0.32 2.96 21.53
CA THR A 238 0.10 1.51 21.41
C THR A 238 -1.22 1.22 20.72
N ARG A 239 -2.28 1.96 21.07
CA ARG A 239 -3.59 1.82 20.42
C ARG A 239 -3.57 2.23 18.94
N THR A 240 -2.88 3.31 18.62
CA THR A 240 -2.77 3.78 17.22
C THR A 240 -1.94 2.83 16.39
N ASP A 241 -0.87 2.26 16.96
CA ASP A 241 0.00 1.28 16.29
C ASP A 241 -0.82 0.07 15.84
N VAL A 242 -1.59 -0.55 16.74
CA VAL A 242 -2.45 -1.70 16.42
C VAL A 242 -3.42 -1.37 15.27
N LYS A 243 -4.07 -0.20 15.32
CA LYS A 243 -5.01 0.22 14.27
C LYS A 243 -4.32 0.43 12.93
N LEU A 244 -3.14 1.05 12.90
CA LEU A 244 -2.39 1.26 11.66
C LEU A 244 -1.93 -0.06 11.07
N TRP A 245 -1.42 -0.98 11.89
CA TRP A 245 -1.03 -2.32 11.44
C TRP A 245 -2.20 -3.09 10.84
N SER A 246 -3.33 -3.18 11.54
CA SER A 246 -4.52 -3.85 11.02
C SER A 246 -5.03 -3.17 9.74
N TYR A 247 -5.17 -1.85 9.74
CA TYR A 247 -5.64 -1.10 8.57
C TYR A 247 -4.76 -1.32 7.33
N THR A 248 -3.44 -1.23 7.47
CA THR A 248 -2.53 -1.44 6.34
C THR A 248 -2.51 -2.89 5.90
N PHE A 249 -2.57 -3.85 6.81
CA PHE A 249 -2.67 -5.27 6.47
C PHE A 249 -3.95 -5.56 5.67
N ASP A 250 -5.10 -5.07 6.13
CA ASP A 250 -6.38 -5.20 5.43
C ASP A 250 -6.33 -4.58 4.03
N LYS A 251 -5.66 -3.42 3.88
CA LYS A 251 -5.49 -2.78 2.57
C LYS A 251 -4.60 -3.60 1.65
N VAL A 252 -3.49 -4.17 2.16
CA VAL A 252 -2.60 -5.03 1.37
C VAL A 252 -3.32 -6.28 0.87
N LEU A 253 -4.13 -6.94 1.71
CA LEU A 253 -4.92 -8.11 1.30
C LEU A 253 -5.98 -7.81 0.24
N ASN A 254 -6.33 -6.55 0.04
CA ASN A 254 -7.28 -6.10 -0.97
C ASN A 254 -6.61 -5.53 -2.22
N LEU A 255 -5.28 -5.58 -2.34
CA LEU A 255 -4.60 -5.12 -3.55
C LEU A 255 -4.73 -6.13 -4.69
N PRO A 256 -4.83 -5.68 -5.95
CA PRO A 256 -4.83 -6.57 -7.11
C PRO A 256 -3.55 -7.42 -7.20
N ILE A 257 -3.67 -8.65 -7.72
CA ILE A 257 -2.54 -9.58 -7.88
C ILE A 257 -1.42 -9.02 -8.77
N ASP A 258 -1.75 -8.19 -9.76
CA ASP A 258 -0.79 -7.49 -10.65
C ASP A 258 0.26 -6.70 -9.86
N TYR A 259 -0.10 -6.21 -8.66
CA TYR A 259 0.83 -5.50 -7.81
C TYR A 259 1.85 -6.44 -7.17
N PHE A 260 1.41 -7.63 -6.73
CA PHE A 260 2.27 -8.64 -6.11
C PHE A 260 3.20 -9.32 -7.11
N GLU A 261 2.79 -9.48 -8.36
CA GLU A 261 3.66 -10.06 -9.40
C GLU A 261 4.80 -9.11 -9.82
N ARG A 262 4.68 -7.81 -9.56
CA ARG A 262 5.68 -6.80 -9.92
C ARG A 262 6.61 -6.38 -8.79
N SER A 263 6.10 -6.37 -7.57
CA SER A 263 6.87 -5.97 -6.39
C SER A 263 7.47 -7.20 -5.72
N SER A 264 8.75 -7.12 -5.36
CA SER A 264 9.39 -8.21 -4.60
C SER A 264 8.80 -8.31 -3.19
N THR A 265 8.69 -9.53 -2.64
CA THR A 265 8.23 -9.76 -1.26
C THR A 265 9.03 -8.95 -0.22
N GLY A 266 10.33 -8.77 -0.47
CA GLY A 266 11.21 -7.94 0.38
C GLY A 266 10.81 -6.46 0.41
N GLU A 267 10.32 -5.91 -0.71
CA GLU A 267 9.84 -4.54 -0.78
C GLU A 267 8.61 -4.33 0.12
N PHE A 268 7.68 -5.29 0.14
CA PHE A 268 6.51 -5.25 1.02
C PHE A 268 6.91 -5.30 2.49
N ILE A 269 7.79 -6.25 2.86
CA ILE A 269 8.27 -6.38 4.24
C ILE A 269 8.95 -5.10 4.69
N GLN A 270 9.77 -4.48 3.83
CA GLN A 270 10.43 -3.21 4.14
C GLN A 270 9.42 -2.08 4.35
N LYS A 271 8.40 -1.95 3.49
CA LYS A 271 7.32 -0.95 3.67
C LYS A 271 6.55 -1.16 4.97
N PHE A 272 6.32 -2.41 5.39
CA PHE A 272 5.73 -2.69 6.69
C PHE A 272 6.65 -2.26 7.85
N HIS A 273 7.97 -2.48 7.75
CA HIS A 273 8.92 -1.99 8.76
C HIS A 273 8.96 -0.46 8.83
N GLU A 274 8.78 0.23 7.71
CA GLU A 274 8.70 1.70 7.65
C GLU A 274 7.55 2.27 8.51
N MET A 275 6.48 1.53 8.77
CA MET A 275 5.42 1.98 9.69
C MET A 275 5.93 2.21 11.12
N GLY A 276 6.93 1.47 11.58
CA GLY A 276 7.57 1.71 12.87
C GLY A 276 8.21 3.10 12.95
N LYS A 277 8.77 3.60 11.83
CA LYS A 277 9.35 4.95 11.73
C LYS A 277 8.26 6.03 11.80
N ILE A 278 7.14 5.82 11.11
CA ILE A 278 5.96 6.70 11.15
C ILE A 278 5.43 6.83 12.59
N ARG A 279 5.29 5.69 13.29
CA ARG A 279 4.86 5.63 14.69
C ARG A 279 5.80 6.41 15.61
N ASN A 280 7.11 6.15 15.50
CA ASN A 280 8.11 6.78 16.37
C ASN A 280 8.11 8.31 16.21
N PHE A 281 8.03 8.81 14.97
CA PHE A 281 7.94 10.25 14.71
C PHE A 281 6.69 10.87 15.33
N LEU A 282 5.51 10.27 15.11
CA LEU A 282 4.26 10.85 15.57
C LEU A 282 4.10 10.80 17.08
N THR A 283 4.56 9.72 17.70
CA THR A 283 4.43 9.50 19.15
C THR A 283 5.41 10.33 19.94
N THR A 284 6.70 10.17 19.64
CA THR A 284 7.75 10.63 20.54
C THR A 284 8.10 12.07 20.22
N GLN A 285 8.22 12.36 18.92
CA GLN A 285 8.78 13.63 18.48
C GLN A 285 7.71 14.68 18.22
N LEU A 286 6.62 14.36 17.53
CA LEU A 286 5.58 15.34 17.23
C LEU A 286 4.87 15.81 18.51
N PHE A 287 4.35 14.88 19.33
CA PHE A 287 3.72 15.24 20.61
C PHE A 287 4.73 15.83 21.59
N GLY A 288 5.92 15.24 21.72
CA GLY A 288 6.97 15.79 22.58
C GLY A 288 7.27 17.24 22.24
N THR A 289 7.62 17.50 20.97
CA THR A 289 7.96 18.86 20.50
C THR A 289 6.76 19.81 20.58
N ALA A 290 5.54 19.37 20.25
CA ALA A 290 4.37 20.23 20.29
C ALA A 290 3.96 20.62 21.73
N LEU A 291 4.00 19.65 22.66
CA LEU A 291 3.73 19.90 24.07
C LEU A 291 4.84 20.73 24.72
N ASP A 292 6.09 20.51 24.34
CA ASP A 292 7.21 21.31 24.84
C ASP A 292 7.25 22.72 24.20
N ALA A 293 6.71 22.90 22.99
CA ALA A 293 6.52 24.23 22.41
C ALA A 293 5.47 25.06 23.17
N LEU A 294 4.46 24.43 23.77
CA LEU A 294 3.46 25.10 24.60
C LEU A 294 4.09 25.73 25.86
N VAL A 295 5.20 25.17 26.34
CA VAL A 295 5.96 25.71 27.47
C VAL A 295 6.49 27.13 27.16
N ILE A 296 6.87 27.41 25.91
CA ILE A 296 7.37 28.73 25.48
C ILE A 296 6.29 29.81 25.69
N VAL A 297 5.01 29.47 25.47
CA VAL A 297 3.88 30.39 25.64
C VAL A 297 3.76 30.88 27.08
N PHE A 298 4.10 30.04 28.06
CA PHE A 298 4.05 30.39 29.48
C PHE A 298 5.33 31.10 29.97
N PHE A 299 6.51 30.64 29.54
CA PHE A 299 7.77 31.23 30.01
C PHE A 299 8.10 32.58 29.39
N LEU A 300 7.76 32.82 28.13
CA LEU A 300 8.12 34.05 27.43
C LEU A 300 7.49 35.31 28.08
N PRO A 301 6.19 35.33 28.46
CA PRO A 301 5.61 36.44 29.23
C PRO A 301 6.26 36.62 30.60
N VAL A 302 6.56 35.52 31.31
CA VAL A 302 7.24 35.57 32.61
C VAL A 302 8.63 36.18 32.46
N MET A 303 9.38 35.83 31.42
CA MET A 303 10.69 36.42 31.12
C MET A 303 10.59 37.93 30.86
N PHE A 304 9.60 38.37 30.08
CA PHE A 304 9.36 39.81 29.86
C PHE A 304 9.02 40.55 31.15
N PHE A 305 8.29 39.91 32.07
CA PHE A 305 8.03 40.46 33.40
C PHE A 305 9.30 40.66 34.23
N PHE A 306 10.28 39.76 34.12
CA PHE A 306 11.56 39.88 34.82
C PHE A 306 12.49 40.95 34.20
N SER A 307 12.71 40.92 32.89
CA SER A 307 13.56 41.89 32.21
C SER A 307 13.35 41.87 30.70
N THR A 308 12.91 42.99 30.14
CA THR A 308 12.75 43.16 28.68
C THR A 308 14.08 43.02 27.94
N VAL A 309 15.15 43.62 28.45
CA VAL A 309 16.46 43.67 27.78
C VAL A 309 17.05 42.26 27.64
N MET A 310 17.02 41.47 28.71
CA MET A 310 17.55 40.10 28.71
C MET A 310 16.70 39.18 27.83
N THR A 311 15.37 39.38 27.83
CA THR A 311 14.44 38.60 27.01
C THR A 311 14.64 38.85 25.52
N VAL A 312 14.85 40.11 25.11
CA VAL A 312 15.17 40.45 23.71
C VAL A 312 16.48 39.81 23.27
N CYS A 313 17.51 39.80 24.12
CA CYS A 313 18.78 39.13 23.82
C CYS A 313 18.57 37.62 23.57
N VAL A 314 17.81 36.94 24.44
CA VAL A 314 17.41 35.55 24.26
C VAL A 314 16.67 35.33 22.95
N LEU A 315 15.70 36.20 22.62
CA LEU A 315 14.91 36.08 21.39
C LEU A 315 15.76 36.26 20.13
N VAL A 316 16.72 37.19 20.13
CA VAL A 316 17.63 37.39 19.00
C VAL A 316 18.50 36.16 18.77
N LEU A 317 19.13 35.63 19.82
CA LEU A 317 19.96 34.42 19.72
C LEU A 317 19.12 33.20 19.32
N SER A 318 17.91 33.08 19.85
CA SER A 318 16.93 32.06 19.48
C SER A 318 16.57 32.16 17.98
N LEU A 319 16.33 33.37 17.46
CA LEU A 319 16.03 33.57 16.05
C LEU A 319 17.22 33.19 15.15
N LEU A 320 18.46 33.48 15.56
CA LEU A 320 19.67 33.08 14.84
C LEU A 320 19.81 31.55 14.78
N ILE A 321 19.59 30.86 15.89
CA ILE A 321 19.60 29.39 15.94
C ILE A 321 18.52 28.82 15.02
N CYS A 322 17.30 29.36 15.09
CA CYS A 322 16.18 28.93 14.24
C CYS A 322 16.48 29.15 12.75
N GLY A 323 17.00 30.32 12.38
CA GLY A 323 17.39 30.64 11.01
C GLY A 323 18.47 29.70 10.47
N TRP A 324 19.47 29.36 11.28
CA TRP A 324 20.50 28.38 10.93
C TRP A 324 19.92 26.97 10.69
N LEU A 325 19.04 26.51 11.58
CA LEU A 325 18.37 25.21 11.43
C LEU A 325 17.54 25.14 10.13
N VAL A 326 16.79 26.19 9.82
CA VAL A 326 16.00 26.28 8.59
C VAL A 326 16.88 26.35 7.34
N ALA A 327 18.03 27.02 7.39
CA ALA A 327 18.98 27.08 6.28
C ALA A 327 19.61 25.71 5.98
N MET A 328 19.88 24.90 7.01
CA MET A 328 20.49 23.57 6.88
C MET A 328 19.50 22.47 6.50
N LEU A 329 18.19 22.70 6.66
CA LEU A 329 17.12 21.77 6.31
C LEU A 329 17.32 21.06 4.96
N PRO A 330 17.43 21.75 3.81
CA PRO A 330 17.50 21.08 2.51
C PRO A 330 18.74 20.19 2.35
N ALA A 331 19.85 20.53 2.99
CA ALA A 331 21.06 19.72 2.98
C ALA A 331 20.87 18.42 3.77
N ILE A 332 20.27 18.53 4.96
CA ILE A 332 19.92 17.38 5.80
C ILE A 332 18.98 16.44 5.03
N ARG A 333 17.91 16.98 4.42
CA ARG A 333 16.95 16.18 3.63
C ARG A 333 17.61 15.34 2.56
N ARG A 334 18.54 15.93 1.80
CA ARG A 334 19.24 15.24 0.71
C ARG A 334 20.11 14.10 1.25
N ARG A 335 20.82 14.31 2.37
CA ARG A 335 21.71 13.31 2.96
C ARG A 335 20.94 12.17 3.62
N VAL A 336 19.90 12.48 4.40
CA VAL A 336 19.01 11.47 5.01
C VAL A 336 18.35 10.62 3.92
N GLY A 337 17.85 11.25 2.86
CA GLY A 337 17.27 10.51 1.72
C GLY A 337 18.28 9.57 1.03
N ALA A 338 19.54 9.99 0.90
CA ALA A 338 20.60 9.14 0.35
C ALA A 338 20.94 7.95 1.25
N VAL A 339 20.96 8.14 2.58
CA VAL A 339 21.14 7.06 3.57
C VAL A 339 20.00 6.05 3.46
N VAL A 340 18.75 6.52 3.45
CA VAL A 340 17.58 5.63 3.32
C VAL A 340 17.64 4.83 2.02
N ALA A 341 17.96 5.46 0.89
CA ALA A 341 18.09 4.74 -0.38
C ALA A 341 19.20 3.68 -0.38
N ALA A 342 20.34 3.96 0.26
CA ALA A 342 21.42 2.99 0.41
C ALA A 342 21.04 1.85 1.37
N GLU A 343 20.37 2.14 2.48
CA GLU A 343 19.85 1.13 3.42
C GLU A 343 18.84 0.21 2.72
N THR A 344 17.94 0.74 1.90
CA THR A 344 16.99 -0.06 1.11
C THR A 344 17.71 -1.01 0.15
N ARG A 345 18.71 -0.54 -0.61
CA ARG A 345 19.49 -1.41 -1.51
C ARG A 345 20.19 -2.55 -0.76
N ARG A 346 20.83 -2.24 0.37
CA ARG A 346 21.48 -3.25 1.22
C ARG A 346 20.47 -4.26 1.77
N GLY A 347 19.30 -3.78 2.21
CA GLY A 347 18.21 -4.61 2.69
C GLY A 347 17.67 -5.56 1.61
N SER A 348 17.38 -5.04 0.42
CA SER A 348 16.90 -5.84 -0.71
C SER A 348 17.89 -6.94 -1.11
N PHE A 349 19.19 -6.62 -1.18
CA PHE A 349 20.23 -7.60 -1.49
C PHE A 349 20.32 -8.73 -0.45
N LEU A 350 20.13 -8.40 0.85
CA LEU A 350 20.08 -9.42 1.91
C LEU A 350 18.90 -10.38 1.70
N VAL A 351 17.71 -9.84 1.42
CA VAL A 351 16.50 -10.64 1.19
C VAL A 351 16.69 -11.55 -0.01
N GLU A 352 17.23 -11.02 -1.11
CA GLU A 352 17.54 -11.80 -2.33
C GLU A 352 18.52 -12.94 -2.05
N THR A 353 19.61 -12.66 -1.33
CA THR A 353 20.63 -13.65 -0.97
C THR A 353 20.05 -14.77 -0.09
N ILE A 354 19.20 -14.42 0.88
CA ILE A 354 18.55 -15.40 1.77
C ILE A 354 17.53 -16.24 1.00
N HIS A 355 16.71 -15.65 0.13
CA HIS A 355 15.77 -16.41 -0.70
C HIS A 355 16.52 -17.35 -1.67
N GLY A 356 17.60 -16.88 -2.26
CA GLY A 356 18.46 -17.63 -3.18
C GLY A 356 19.51 -18.51 -2.49
N ILE A 357 19.45 -18.73 -1.17
CA ILE A 357 20.57 -19.31 -0.42
C ILE A 357 21.00 -20.70 -0.94
N ARG A 358 20.03 -21.51 -1.39
CA ARG A 358 20.32 -22.83 -1.98
C ARG A 358 21.17 -22.70 -3.24
N ALA A 359 20.83 -21.75 -4.12
CA ALA A 359 21.58 -21.49 -5.35
C ALA A 359 22.97 -20.91 -5.04
N VAL A 360 23.06 -20.00 -4.07
CA VAL A 360 24.35 -19.46 -3.60
C VAL A 360 25.28 -20.58 -3.12
N LYS A 361 24.75 -21.53 -2.34
CA LYS A 361 25.50 -22.68 -1.84
C LYS A 361 25.84 -23.69 -2.93
N SER A 362 24.90 -24.06 -3.79
CA SER A 362 25.15 -25.04 -4.86
C SER A 362 26.12 -24.55 -5.92
N LEU A 363 26.14 -23.23 -6.17
CA LEU A 363 27.05 -22.58 -7.12
C LEU A 363 28.34 -22.06 -6.45
N ALA A 364 28.54 -22.31 -5.15
CA ALA A 364 29.68 -21.83 -4.38
C ALA A 364 29.94 -20.30 -4.50
N LEU A 365 28.88 -19.49 -4.56
CA LEU A 365 28.94 -18.04 -4.74
C LEU A 365 29.19 -17.26 -3.45
N ASP A 366 29.51 -17.93 -2.34
CA ASP A 366 29.67 -17.34 -1.01
C ASP A 366 30.65 -16.14 -1.01
N ALA A 367 31.80 -16.27 -1.68
CA ALA A 367 32.80 -15.20 -1.74
C ALA A 367 32.30 -13.96 -2.51
N ARG A 368 31.59 -14.17 -3.64
CA ARG A 368 31.02 -13.09 -4.44
C ARG A 368 29.93 -12.35 -3.67
N GLN A 369 29.03 -13.08 -3.01
CA GLN A 369 27.95 -12.47 -2.24
C GLN A 369 28.47 -11.70 -1.03
N ARG A 370 29.51 -12.22 -0.35
CA ARG A 370 30.20 -11.48 0.72
C ARG A 370 30.82 -10.18 0.22
N HIS A 371 31.51 -10.21 -0.93
CA HIS A 371 32.10 -8.99 -1.49
C HIS A 371 31.04 -7.93 -1.84
N GLN A 372 29.92 -8.33 -2.47
CA GLN A 372 28.82 -7.42 -2.78
C GLN A 372 28.17 -6.86 -1.50
N TRP A 373 28.01 -7.68 -0.47
CA TRP A 373 27.58 -7.24 0.85
C TRP A 373 28.51 -6.17 1.44
N ASP A 374 29.82 -6.38 1.35
CA ASP A 374 30.82 -5.42 1.83
C ASP A 374 30.73 -4.09 1.08
N VAL A 375 30.54 -4.12 -0.24
CA VAL A 375 30.32 -2.91 -1.06
C VAL A 375 29.06 -2.16 -0.62
N HIS A 376 27.94 -2.86 -0.41
CA HIS A 376 26.72 -2.24 0.08
C HIS A 376 26.85 -1.70 1.51
N CYS A 377 27.60 -2.38 2.37
CA CYS A 377 27.92 -1.88 3.70
C CYS A 377 28.79 -0.63 3.65
N ALA A 378 29.78 -0.59 2.74
CA ALA A 378 30.64 0.58 2.54
C ALA A 378 29.85 1.79 2.02
N ASP A 379 28.94 1.62 1.05
CA ASP A 379 28.07 2.71 0.56
C ASP A 379 27.20 3.28 1.69
N VAL A 380 26.55 2.41 2.47
CA VAL A 380 25.75 2.85 3.64
C VAL A 380 26.63 3.58 4.65
N ALA A 381 27.81 3.06 4.95
CA ALA A 381 28.75 3.68 5.90
C ALA A 381 29.21 5.06 5.42
N GLU A 382 29.56 5.22 4.14
CA GLU A 382 29.96 6.49 3.55
C GLU A 382 28.83 7.54 3.62
N LYS A 383 27.60 7.16 3.26
CA LYS A 383 26.45 8.08 3.31
C LYS A 383 26.06 8.43 4.75
N ARG A 384 26.07 7.46 5.67
CA ARG A 384 25.86 7.67 7.12
C ARG A 384 26.93 8.59 7.70
N TYR A 385 28.18 8.40 7.33
CA TYR A 385 29.27 9.24 7.80
C TYR A 385 29.09 10.70 7.32
N ALA A 386 28.75 10.90 6.05
CA ALA A 386 28.47 12.24 5.51
C ALA A 386 27.25 12.91 6.16
N GLU A 387 26.19 12.14 6.44
CA GLU A 387 25.01 12.60 7.19
C GLU A 387 25.34 12.95 8.65
N GLY A 388 26.14 12.12 9.32
CA GLY A 388 26.64 12.36 10.67
C GLY A 388 27.53 13.60 10.76
N LEU A 389 28.43 13.80 9.81
CA LEU A 389 29.25 15.02 9.73
C LEU A 389 28.39 16.28 9.58
N LEU A 390 27.38 16.24 8.71
CA LEU A 390 26.46 17.37 8.54
C LEU A 390 25.68 17.65 9.83
N THR A 391 25.19 16.61 10.49
CA THR A 391 24.48 16.74 11.78
C THR A 391 25.40 17.29 12.87
N ASN A 392 26.66 16.87 12.90
CA ASN A 392 27.67 17.43 13.79
C ASN A 392 27.91 18.91 13.50
N TRP A 393 28.04 19.33 12.25
CA TRP A 393 28.20 20.75 11.90
C TRP A 393 27.02 21.61 12.37
N VAL A 394 25.80 21.08 12.30
CA VAL A 394 24.62 21.77 12.85
C VAL A 394 24.80 22.00 14.35
N GLN A 395 25.19 20.98 15.11
CA GLN A 395 25.42 21.10 16.54
C GLN A 395 26.63 21.98 16.90
N THR A 396 27.71 21.93 16.12
CA THR A 396 28.90 22.76 16.30
C THR A 396 28.61 24.25 16.24
N VAL A 397 27.62 24.68 15.44
CA VAL A 397 27.19 26.09 15.36
C VAL A 397 26.15 26.43 16.44
N VAL A 398 25.22 25.52 16.74
CA VAL A 398 24.16 25.74 17.74
C VAL A 398 24.71 25.79 19.17
N HIS A 399 25.67 24.91 19.50
CA HIS A 399 26.23 24.80 20.85
C HIS A 399 26.88 26.10 21.39
N PRO A 400 27.79 26.79 20.66
CA PRO A 400 28.35 28.05 21.15
C PRO A 400 27.29 29.15 21.26
N LEU A 401 26.30 29.20 20.36
CA LEU A 401 25.17 30.14 20.48
C LEU A 401 24.34 29.87 21.74
N GLN A 402 24.17 28.61 22.12
CA GLN A 402 23.51 28.22 23.36
C GLN A 402 24.32 28.62 24.61
N ILE A 403 25.64 28.39 24.60
CA ILE A 403 26.53 28.83 25.69
C ILE A 403 26.47 30.34 25.80
N LEU A 404 26.55 31.06 24.68
CA LEU A 404 26.45 32.52 24.63
C LEU A 404 25.08 33.00 25.13
N MET A 405 24.00 32.29 24.78
CA MET A 405 22.67 32.61 25.27
C MET A 405 22.54 32.41 26.78
N THR A 406 23.17 31.39 27.36
CA THR A 406 23.09 31.14 28.81
C THR A 406 24.03 32.08 29.58
N ASN A 407 25.31 32.12 29.21
CA ASN A 407 26.34 32.88 29.92
C ASN A 407 26.31 34.37 29.58
N GLY A 408 25.97 34.73 28.35
CA GLY A 408 25.82 36.13 27.94
C GLY A 408 24.65 36.82 28.63
N VAL A 409 23.55 36.09 28.85
CA VAL A 409 22.44 36.57 29.67
C VAL A 409 22.88 36.83 31.11
N ILE A 410 23.71 35.95 31.70
CA ILE A 410 24.28 36.19 33.04
C ILE A 410 25.15 37.45 33.04
N ALA A 411 26.02 37.63 32.04
CA ALA A 411 26.87 38.81 31.94
C ALA A 411 26.06 40.12 31.84
N ILE A 412 25.01 40.12 31.01
CA ILE A 412 24.08 41.27 30.91
C ILE A 412 23.34 41.50 32.23
N ALA A 413 22.93 40.42 32.91
CA ALA A 413 22.21 40.52 34.17
C ALA A 413 23.08 41.10 35.29
N VAL A 414 24.35 40.69 35.38
CA VAL A 414 25.32 41.27 36.31
C VAL A 414 25.61 42.73 35.97
N TYR A 415 25.74 43.07 34.69
CA TYR A 415 25.90 44.47 34.25
C TYR A 415 24.70 45.33 34.68
N LEU A 416 23.47 44.86 34.45
CA LEU A 416 22.25 45.55 34.88
C LEU A 416 22.17 45.68 36.41
N ALA A 417 22.58 44.65 37.16
CA ALA A 417 22.63 44.68 38.62
C ALA A 417 23.62 45.74 39.15
N LEU A 418 24.80 45.87 38.50
CA LEU A 418 25.81 46.87 38.86
C LEU A 418 25.35 48.30 38.56
N VAL A 419 24.67 48.52 37.43
CA VAL A 419 24.18 49.84 37.01
C VAL A 419 22.99 50.30 37.87
N ASN A 420 22.05 49.42 38.17
CA ASN A 420 20.83 49.76 38.91
C ASN A 420 21.01 49.72 40.44
N LYS A 421 22.14 49.18 40.95
CA LYS A 421 22.49 49.10 42.39
C LYS A 421 21.43 48.44 43.28
N ASP A 422 20.64 47.51 42.75
CA ASP A 422 19.58 46.84 43.51
C ASP A 422 20.08 45.46 44.01
N PRO A 423 20.22 45.22 45.33
CA PRO A 423 20.74 43.97 45.86
C PRO A 423 19.82 42.75 45.61
N MET A 424 18.56 42.98 45.22
CA MET A 424 17.56 41.94 44.95
C MET A 424 17.74 41.24 43.57
N TYR A 425 18.78 41.58 42.80
CA TYR A 425 19.02 40.99 41.47
C TYR A 425 19.60 39.58 41.51
N ILE A 426 20.19 39.10 42.61
CA ILE A 426 20.89 37.80 42.63
C ILE A 426 19.92 36.63 42.40
N GLY A 427 18.79 36.57 43.12
CA GLY A 427 17.77 35.55 42.89
C GLY A 427 17.10 35.68 41.52
N ALA A 428 16.94 36.91 41.01
CA ALA A 428 16.42 37.17 39.67
C ALA A 428 17.36 36.67 38.55
N ILE A 429 18.68 36.80 38.72
CA ILE A 429 19.69 36.27 37.79
C ILE A 429 19.58 34.75 37.68
N ILE A 430 19.52 34.07 38.84
CA ILE A 430 19.41 32.60 38.90
C ILE A 430 18.08 32.15 38.28
N ALA A 431 16.98 32.84 38.62
CA ALA A 431 15.67 32.55 38.06
C ALA A 431 15.65 32.70 36.53
N PHE A 432 16.27 33.77 36.01
CA PHE A 432 16.34 34.00 34.58
C PHE A 432 17.23 32.98 33.87
N MET A 433 18.35 32.57 34.46
CA MET A 433 19.21 31.49 33.94
C MET A 433 18.42 30.19 33.75
N MET A 434 17.61 29.81 34.76
CA MET A 434 16.76 28.63 34.68
C MET A 434 15.67 28.79 33.61
N LEU A 435 15.03 29.96 33.50
CA LEU A 435 14.06 30.26 32.43
C LEU A 435 14.69 30.15 31.03
N THR A 436 15.89 30.71 30.84
CA THR A 436 16.63 30.63 29.58
C THR A 436 16.89 29.17 29.20
N SER A 437 17.34 28.33 30.13
CA SER A 437 17.59 26.89 29.86
C SER A 437 16.35 26.15 29.38
N ARG A 438 15.17 26.50 29.92
CA ARG A 438 13.89 25.91 29.52
C ARG A 438 13.44 26.36 28.13
N VAL A 439 13.82 27.55 27.68
CA VAL A 439 13.54 28.04 26.31
C VAL A 439 14.48 27.39 25.29
N VAL A 440 15.73 27.09 25.66
CA VAL A 440 16.68 26.42 24.75
C VAL A 440 16.27 24.98 24.45
N ALA A 441 15.79 24.23 25.44
CA ALA A 441 15.54 22.80 25.29
C ALA A 441 14.59 22.43 24.11
N PRO A 442 13.43 23.09 23.93
CA PRO A 442 12.56 22.87 22.76
C PRO A 442 13.24 23.17 21.42
N MET A 443 14.18 24.12 21.38
CA MET A 443 14.89 24.47 20.15
C MET A 443 15.83 23.37 19.68
N ILE A 444 16.51 22.71 20.63
CA ILE A 444 17.35 21.54 20.35
C ILE A 444 16.47 20.39 19.86
N GLN A 445 15.36 20.13 20.56
CA GLN A 445 14.41 19.10 20.16
C GLN A 445 13.84 19.36 18.76
N ALA A 446 13.57 20.63 18.40
CA ALA A 446 13.11 21.00 17.06
C ALA A 446 14.12 20.61 15.97
N SER A 447 15.43 20.76 16.24
CA SER A 447 16.49 20.33 15.30
C SER A 447 16.46 18.82 15.03
N GLN A 448 16.26 18.02 16.08
CA GLN A 448 16.14 16.56 15.96
C GLN A 448 14.81 16.16 15.33
N ALA A 449 13.75 16.93 15.62
CA ALA A 449 12.42 16.69 15.08
C ALA A 449 12.42 16.79 13.57
N ILE A 450 13.07 17.81 13.02
CA ILE A 450 13.21 18.02 11.57
C ILE A 450 13.70 16.76 10.85
N VAL A 451 14.79 16.15 11.34
CA VAL A 451 15.37 14.94 10.72
C VAL A 451 14.34 13.81 10.68
N GLN A 452 13.65 13.60 11.81
CA GLN A 452 12.65 12.56 11.95
C GLN A 452 11.37 12.85 11.16
N ILE A 453 10.98 14.12 10.97
CA ILE A 453 9.85 14.51 10.10
C ILE A 453 10.12 14.01 8.68
N ASP A 454 11.33 14.22 8.19
CA ASP A 454 11.68 13.86 6.82
C ASP A 454 11.82 12.34 6.65
N GLU A 455 12.39 11.63 7.62
CA GLU A 455 12.39 10.17 7.64
C GLU A 455 10.96 9.60 7.65
N ALA A 456 10.09 10.12 8.52
CA ALA A 456 8.70 9.74 8.56
C ALA A 456 7.97 10.12 7.26
N ARG A 457 8.36 11.20 6.60
CA ARG A 457 7.73 11.63 5.34
C ARG A 457 8.05 10.70 4.19
N VAL A 458 9.30 10.23 4.12
CA VAL A 458 9.70 9.20 3.16
C VAL A 458 8.95 7.91 3.44
N ALA A 459 8.89 7.46 4.71
CA ALA A 459 8.15 6.28 5.12
C ALA A 459 6.64 6.37 4.81
N VAL A 460 5.99 7.49 5.16
CA VAL A 460 4.57 7.73 4.83
C VAL A 460 4.36 7.68 3.32
N LYS A 461 5.26 8.26 2.52
CA LYS A 461 5.15 8.22 1.05
C LYS A 461 5.25 6.79 0.52
N GLY A 462 6.24 6.01 0.98
CA GLY A 462 6.44 4.62 0.57
C GLY A 462 5.25 3.72 0.91
N VAL A 463 4.69 3.86 2.11
CA VAL A 463 3.49 3.12 2.54
C VAL A 463 2.24 3.63 1.80
N ALA A 464 2.10 4.94 1.61
CA ALA A 464 0.96 5.52 0.88
C ALA A 464 0.88 5.07 -0.57
N GLU A 465 2.01 4.90 -1.27
CA GLU A 465 2.07 4.37 -2.64
C GLU A 465 1.56 2.93 -2.76
N MET A 466 1.57 2.17 -1.66
CA MET A 466 1.01 0.83 -1.56
C MET A 466 -0.46 0.87 -1.11
N VAL A 467 -0.75 1.54 0.00
CA VAL A 467 -2.05 1.50 0.69
C VAL A 467 -3.14 2.30 -0.03
N ASN A 468 -2.78 3.34 -0.77
CA ASN A 468 -3.75 4.17 -1.51
C ASN A 468 -4.07 3.68 -2.92
N ARG A 469 -3.50 2.55 -3.33
CA ARG A 469 -3.90 1.93 -4.59
C ARG A 469 -5.34 1.47 -4.48
N GLU A 470 -6.00 1.43 -5.64
CA GLU A 470 -7.36 0.92 -5.73
C GLU A 470 -7.36 -0.56 -5.34
N ALA A 471 -8.41 -0.94 -4.61
CA ALA A 471 -8.62 -2.33 -4.23
C ALA A 471 -8.93 -3.17 -5.48
N GLU A 472 -8.77 -4.48 -5.35
CA GLU A 472 -9.17 -5.47 -6.34
C GLU A 472 -10.64 -5.27 -6.75
N GLU A 473 -10.88 -5.15 -8.05
CA GLU A 473 -12.22 -4.97 -8.60
C GLU A 473 -13.10 -6.19 -8.30
N GLY A 474 -14.39 -5.96 -8.06
CA GLY A 474 -15.36 -7.04 -7.73
C GLY A 474 -15.42 -7.41 -6.25
N ARG A 475 -14.42 -7.04 -5.43
CA ARG A 475 -14.43 -7.25 -3.97
C ARG A 475 -15.17 -6.14 -3.20
N SER A 476 -16.34 -5.74 -3.72
CA SER A 476 -17.16 -4.66 -3.16
C SER A 476 -18.30 -5.16 -2.24
N GLY A 477 -18.47 -6.47 -2.15
CA GLY A 477 -19.59 -7.10 -1.43
C GLY A 477 -20.96 -6.93 -2.10
N ARG A 478 -21.00 -6.38 -3.32
CA ARG A 478 -22.23 -6.04 -4.07
C ARG A 478 -22.46 -6.88 -5.33
N GLY A 479 -21.65 -7.92 -5.54
CA GLY A 479 -21.77 -8.80 -6.72
C GLY A 479 -22.84 -9.88 -6.57
N ILE A 480 -23.11 -10.59 -7.66
CA ILE A 480 -24.03 -11.74 -7.71
C ILE A 480 -23.45 -12.88 -6.86
N ARG A 481 -24.29 -13.52 -6.04
CA ARG A 481 -23.93 -14.62 -5.12
C ARG A 481 -24.77 -15.89 -5.33
N SER A 482 -25.33 -16.06 -6.53
CA SER A 482 -26.10 -17.24 -6.87
C SER A 482 -25.19 -18.48 -6.89
N PRO A 483 -25.64 -19.65 -6.41
CA PRO A 483 -24.89 -20.89 -6.54
C PRO A 483 -24.51 -21.15 -7.99
N LEU A 484 -23.25 -21.51 -8.23
CA LEU A 484 -22.76 -21.82 -9.57
C LEU A 484 -23.18 -23.24 -9.98
N ILE A 485 -23.52 -23.42 -11.25
CA ILE A 485 -23.86 -24.72 -11.85
C ILE A 485 -22.61 -25.29 -12.53
N GLY A 486 -21.85 -24.44 -13.22
CA GLY A 486 -20.51 -24.77 -13.73
C GLY A 486 -20.33 -24.63 -15.23
N ARG A 487 -21.24 -23.95 -15.94
CA ARG A 487 -21.09 -23.64 -17.37
C ARG A 487 -20.19 -22.41 -17.55
N VAL A 488 -19.19 -22.50 -18.42
CA VAL A 488 -18.21 -21.43 -18.66
C VAL A 488 -18.20 -21.04 -20.14
N GLU A 489 -18.17 -19.74 -20.43
CA GLU A 489 -18.13 -19.24 -21.81
C GLU A 489 -17.12 -18.10 -21.97
N PHE A 490 -16.28 -18.19 -22.99
CA PHE A 490 -15.39 -17.14 -23.47
C PHE A 490 -15.91 -16.62 -24.82
N SER A 491 -16.02 -15.31 -24.98
CA SER A 491 -16.47 -14.66 -26.21
C SER A 491 -15.55 -13.49 -26.58
N GLU A 492 -14.79 -13.67 -27.66
CA GLU A 492 -13.86 -12.70 -28.24
C GLU A 492 -12.90 -12.09 -27.21
N VAL A 493 -12.36 -12.94 -26.32
CA VAL A 493 -11.57 -12.48 -25.17
C VAL A 493 -10.15 -12.15 -25.61
N THR A 494 -9.77 -10.88 -25.45
CA THR A 494 -8.39 -10.40 -25.65
C THR A 494 -7.84 -9.88 -24.33
N PHE A 495 -6.71 -10.42 -23.89
CA PHE A 495 -6.05 -10.02 -22.65
C PHE A 495 -4.56 -9.81 -22.86
N ARG A 496 -4.02 -8.80 -22.16
CA ARG A 496 -2.63 -8.40 -22.22
C ARG A 496 -2.14 -8.08 -20.82
N TYR A 497 -1.08 -8.74 -20.39
CA TYR A 497 -0.37 -8.35 -19.17
C TYR A 497 0.19 -6.94 -19.33
N GLU A 498 -0.06 -6.08 -18.36
CA GLU A 498 0.38 -4.69 -18.42
C GLU A 498 1.94 -4.66 -18.40
N GLY A 499 2.52 -3.93 -19.35
CA GLY A 499 3.97 -3.94 -19.64
C GLY A 499 4.36 -4.82 -20.83
N SER A 500 3.49 -5.73 -21.30
CA SER A 500 3.71 -6.52 -22.53
C SER A 500 3.24 -5.77 -23.77
N SER A 501 3.97 -5.89 -24.88
CA SER A 501 3.54 -5.39 -26.19
C SER A 501 2.59 -6.35 -26.91
N THR A 502 2.72 -7.65 -26.65
CA THR A 502 1.91 -8.72 -27.26
C THR A 502 0.77 -9.16 -26.33
N PRO A 503 -0.44 -9.40 -26.87
CA PRO A 503 -1.53 -9.99 -26.11
C PRO A 503 -1.18 -11.43 -25.72
N ALA A 504 -1.55 -11.82 -24.49
CA ALA A 504 -1.41 -13.20 -24.02
C ALA A 504 -2.56 -14.08 -24.51
N LEU A 505 -3.74 -13.48 -24.70
CA LEU A 505 -4.89 -14.07 -25.38
C LEU A 505 -5.41 -13.08 -26.41
N ASP A 506 -5.73 -13.53 -27.61
CA ASP A 506 -6.23 -12.71 -28.72
C ASP A 506 -7.51 -13.31 -29.30
N LYS A 507 -8.65 -12.65 -29.05
CA LYS A 507 -9.99 -13.01 -29.52
C LYS A 507 -10.36 -14.47 -29.29
N VAL A 508 -10.09 -14.96 -28.09
CA VAL A 508 -10.36 -16.35 -27.70
C VAL A 508 -11.85 -16.54 -27.43
N SER A 509 -12.45 -17.52 -28.11
CA SER A 509 -13.88 -17.87 -28.02
C SER A 509 -14.04 -19.39 -27.88
N PHE A 510 -14.67 -19.84 -26.79
CA PHE A 510 -15.01 -21.25 -26.56
C PHE A 510 -16.05 -21.38 -25.44
N ALA A 511 -16.69 -22.54 -25.30
CA ALA A 511 -17.63 -22.83 -24.23
C ALA A 511 -17.32 -24.20 -23.58
N ILE A 512 -17.49 -24.28 -22.27
CA ILE A 512 -17.37 -25.49 -21.47
C ILE A 512 -18.75 -25.78 -20.87
N PRO A 513 -19.42 -26.86 -21.31
CA PRO A 513 -20.69 -27.28 -20.72
C PRO A 513 -20.51 -27.70 -19.26
N GLU A 514 -21.58 -27.58 -18.47
CA GLU A 514 -21.58 -28.03 -17.07
C GLU A 514 -21.30 -29.54 -16.96
N GLY A 515 -20.55 -29.94 -15.93
CA GLY A 515 -20.29 -31.36 -15.64
C GLY A 515 -19.34 -32.08 -16.61
N THR A 516 -18.69 -31.34 -17.51
CA THR A 516 -17.74 -31.92 -18.49
C THR A 516 -16.30 -31.90 -17.98
N VAL A 517 -15.49 -32.84 -18.47
CA VAL A 517 -14.03 -32.87 -18.32
C VAL A 517 -13.42 -32.19 -19.54
N PHE A 518 -12.89 -30.98 -19.35
CA PHE A 518 -12.34 -30.13 -20.39
C PHE A 518 -10.83 -30.02 -20.28
N GLY A 519 -10.11 -30.46 -21.31
CA GLY A 519 -8.66 -30.36 -21.41
C GLY A 519 -8.20 -29.06 -22.05
N ILE A 520 -7.08 -28.50 -21.61
CA ILE A 520 -6.40 -27.38 -22.25
C ILE A 520 -4.94 -27.74 -22.50
N ILE A 521 -4.52 -27.67 -23.76
CA ILE A 521 -3.14 -27.96 -24.19
C ILE A 521 -2.60 -26.87 -25.10
N GLY A 522 -1.27 -26.80 -25.20
CA GLY A 522 -0.56 -25.88 -26.07
C GLY A 522 0.90 -25.77 -25.65
N ARG A 523 1.74 -25.18 -26.51
CA ARG A 523 3.17 -24.95 -26.22
C ARG A 523 3.36 -24.03 -25.00
N SER A 524 4.56 -24.00 -24.42
CA SER A 524 4.86 -23.04 -23.36
C SER A 524 4.63 -21.61 -23.87
N GLY A 525 4.00 -20.76 -23.05
CA GLY A 525 3.63 -19.40 -23.43
C GLY A 525 2.40 -19.27 -24.34
N SER A 526 1.63 -20.34 -24.59
CA SER A 526 0.43 -20.26 -25.45
C SER A 526 -0.80 -19.60 -24.81
N GLY A 527 -0.74 -19.25 -23.52
CA GLY A 527 -1.84 -18.58 -22.80
C GLY A 527 -2.67 -19.48 -21.86
N LYS A 528 -2.32 -20.77 -21.67
CA LYS A 528 -3.08 -21.73 -20.82
C LYS A 528 -3.34 -21.22 -19.39
N THR A 529 -2.28 -20.86 -18.67
CA THR A 529 -2.37 -20.32 -17.31
C THR A 529 -3.08 -18.97 -17.28
N THR A 530 -3.02 -18.20 -18.38
CA THR A 530 -3.77 -16.94 -18.50
C THR A 530 -5.28 -17.20 -18.51
N VAL A 531 -5.76 -18.24 -19.20
CA VAL A 531 -7.18 -18.62 -19.21
C VAL A 531 -7.67 -18.91 -17.78
N THR A 532 -6.92 -19.69 -17.00
CA THR A 532 -7.32 -20.02 -15.63
C THR A 532 -7.20 -18.84 -14.67
N ARG A 533 -6.22 -17.95 -14.86
CA ARG A 533 -6.12 -16.70 -14.08
C ARG A 533 -7.32 -15.79 -14.33
N LEU A 534 -7.75 -15.66 -15.59
CA LEU A 534 -8.94 -14.89 -15.93
C LEU A 534 -10.22 -15.51 -15.34
N LEU A 535 -10.37 -16.83 -15.36
CA LEU A 535 -11.52 -17.51 -14.74
C LEU A 535 -11.64 -17.30 -13.22
N GLN A 536 -10.51 -17.12 -12.54
CA GLN A 536 -10.46 -16.80 -11.11
C GLN A 536 -10.69 -15.31 -10.82
N LEU A 537 -10.95 -14.52 -11.87
CA LEU A 537 -11.01 -13.06 -11.85
C LEU A 537 -9.78 -12.44 -11.18
N LEU A 538 -8.60 -13.03 -11.40
CA LEU A 538 -7.33 -12.48 -10.91
C LEU A 538 -6.92 -11.22 -11.70
N HIS A 539 -7.36 -11.12 -12.96
CA HIS A 539 -7.26 -9.90 -13.75
C HIS A 539 -8.63 -9.55 -14.34
N SER A 540 -9.09 -8.31 -14.15
CA SER A 540 -10.39 -7.82 -14.65
C SER A 540 -10.28 -7.03 -15.96
N ASN A 541 -9.07 -6.57 -16.30
CA ASN A 541 -8.79 -5.72 -17.47
C ASN A 541 -8.63 -6.53 -18.78
N TYR A 542 -9.67 -7.25 -19.19
CA TYR A 542 -9.75 -7.94 -20.49
C TYR A 542 -10.83 -7.34 -21.40
N GLN A 543 -10.64 -7.46 -22.71
CA GLN A 543 -11.66 -7.17 -23.72
C GLN A 543 -12.44 -8.45 -24.03
N GLY A 544 -13.69 -8.31 -24.50
CA GLY A 544 -14.60 -9.45 -24.70
C GLY A 544 -15.45 -9.74 -23.46
N LEU A 545 -16.02 -10.95 -23.39
CA LEU A 545 -16.90 -11.40 -22.31
C LEU A 545 -16.46 -12.78 -21.83
N ILE A 546 -16.38 -12.93 -20.51
CA ILE A 546 -16.25 -14.23 -19.84
C ILE A 546 -17.50 -14.41 -18.99
N LYS A 547 -18.23 -15.51 -19.17
CA LYS A 547 -19.45 -15.79 -18.42
C LYS A 547 -19.38 -17.09 -17.66
N ILE A 548 -19.98 -17.09 -16.47
CA ILE A 548 -20.27 -18.31 -15.71
C ILE A 548 -21.79 -18.37 -15.50
N ASP A 549 -22.40 -19.46 -15.95
CA ASP A 549 -23.85 -19.69 -15.91
C ASP A 549 -24.67 -18.52 -16.51
N GLY A 550 -24.13 -17.90 -17.56
CA GLY A 550 -24.74 -16.77 -18.29
C GLY A 550 -24.48 -15.37 -17.70
N ASN A 551 -23.93 -15.27 -16.49
CA ASN A 551 -23.57 -13.99 -15.87
C ASN A 551 -22.13 -13.58 -16.24
N ASP A 552 -21.86 -12.30 -16.51
CA ASP A 552 -20.49 -11.82 -16.71
C ASP A 552 -19.68 -12.02 -15.43
N LEU A 553 -18.48 -12.56 -15.56
CA LEU A 553 -17.58 -12.83 -14.45
C LEU A 553 -17.34 -11.58 -13.58
N ARG A 554 -17.30 -10.38 -14.19
CA ARG A 554 -17.10 -9.10 -13.49
C ARG A 554 -18.27 -8.67 -12.62
N GLU A 555 -19.45 -9.25 -12.81
CA GLU A 555 -20.65 -8.96 -12.02
C GLU A 555 -20.79 -9.90 -10.80
N ILE A 556 -20.04 -11.00 -10.78
CA ILE A 556 -20.03 -11.98 -9.68
C ILE A 556 -19.18 -11.44 -8.52
N ASP A 557 -19.63 -11.65 -7.28
CA ASP A 557 -18.84 -11.32 -6.10
C ASP A 557 -17.58 -12.20 -6.04
N VAL A 558 -16.41 -11.58 -5.92
CA VAL A 558 -15.10 -12.27 -6.00
C VAL A 558 -14.92 -13.33 -4.92
N ASP A 559 -15.35 -13.05 -3.69
CA ASP A 559 -15.20 -14.00 -2.58
C ASP A 559 -16.14 -15.20 -2.79
N HIS A 560 -17.37 -14.97 -3.29
CA HIS A 560 -18.31 -16.03 -3.69
C HIS A 560 -17.78 -16.86 -4.86
N LEU A 561 -17.24 -16.22 -5.90
CA LEU A 561 -16.61 -16.90 -7.03
C LEU A 561 -15.48 -17.82 -6.55
N ARG A 562 -14.50 -17.28 -5.83
CA ARG A 562 -13.30 -18.03 -5.42
C ARG A 562 -13.58 -19.11 -4.38
N SER A 563 -14.59 -18.95 -3.53
CA SER A 563 -15.04 -20.01 -2.62
C SER A 563 -15.80 -21.14 -3.33
N SER A 564 -16.40 -20.85 -4.49
CA SER A 564 -17.11 -21.84 -5.32
C SER A 564 -16.20 -22.55 -6.34
N LEU A 565 -14.97 -22.07 -6.52
CA LEU A 565 -13.94 -22.64 -7.40
C LEU A 565 -12.94 -23.48 -6.60
N GLY A 566 -12.61 -24.68 -7.11
CA GLY A 566 -11.46 -25.44 -6.65
C GLY A 566 -10.29 -25.18 -7.58
N VAL A 567 -9.12 -24.84 -7.04
CA VAL A 567 -7.93 -24.57 -7.87
C VAL A 567 -6.72 -25.29 -7.30
N VAL A 568 -6.07 -26.08 -8.15
CA VAL A 568 -4.76 -26.68 -7.90
C VAL A 568 -3.77 -26.02 -8.85
N LEU A 569 -2.80 -25.32 -8.28
CA LEU A 569 -1.78 -24.59 -9.04
C LEU A 569 -0.61 -25.51 -9.38
N GLN A 570 0.18 -25.13 -10.38
CA GLN A 570 1.41 -25.81 -10.75
C GLN A 570 2.42 -25.84 -9.58
N GLU A 571 2.66 -24.67 -8.96
CA GLU A 571 3.46 -24.55 -7.74
C GLU A 571 2.56 -24.43 -6.51
N ASN A 572 2.43 -25.54 -5.77
CA ASN A 572 1.56 -25.59 -4.61
C ASN A 572 2.24 -25.03 -3.35
N PHE A 573 1.69 -23.95 -2.83
CA PHE A 573 2.00 -23.43 -1.51
C PHE A 573 1.08 -24.05 -0.46
N LEU A 574 1.66 -24.61 0.61
CA LEU A 574 0.92 -25.07 1.79
C LEU A 574 1.30 -24.20 2.98
N PHE A 575 0.30 -23.73 3.71
CA PHE A 575 0.52 -22.96 4.93
C PHE A 575 1.12 -23.85 6.02
N ARG A 576 1.87 -23.22 6.94
CA ARG A 576 2.35 -23.89 8.14
C ARG A 576 1.15 -24.23 9.04
N GLY A 577 1.05 -25.49 9.47
CA GLY A 577 -0.06 -25.99 10.26
C GLY A 577 -0.07 -27.52 10.29
N SER A 578 -1.11 -28.13 10.85
CA SER A 578 -1.31 -29.58 10.68
C SER A 578 -1.77 -29.91 9.26
N ILE A 579 -1.61 -31.18 8.84
CA ILE A 579 -2.19 -31.66 7.57
C ILE A 579 -3.70 -31.44 7.57
N ARG A 580 -4.37 -31.69 8.70
CA ARG A 580 -5.80 -31.42 8.90
C ARG A 580 -6.15 -29.96 8.60
N ASP A 581 -5.46 -29.01 9.22
CA ASP A 581 -5.72 -27.58 9.03
C ASP A 581 -5.47 -27.14 7.58
N THR A 582 -4.48 -27.76 6.93
CA THR A 582 -4.13 -27.47 5.55
C THR A 582 -5.20 -27.93 4.57
N ILE A 583 -5.77 -29.13 4.78
CA ILE A 583 -6.89 -29.62 3.98
C ILE A 583 -8.13 -28.78 4.25
N ALA A 584 -8.44 -28.47 5.51
CA ALA A 584 -9.61 -27.68 5.90
C ALA A 584 -9.50 -26.17 5.64
N ALA A 585 -8.42 -25.69 5.02
CA ALA A 585 -8.15 -24.26 4.89
C ALA A 585 -9.26 -23.45 4.18
N SER A 586 -9.94 -24.05 3.19
CA SER A 586 -11.07 -23.42 2.48
C SER A 586 -12.44 -23.68 3.13
N LYS A 587 -12.51 -24.61 4.09
CA LYS A 587 -13.71 -24.94 4.87
C LYS A 587 -13.32 -25.24 6.33
N PRO A 588 -13.05 -24.22 7.16
CA PRO A 588 -12.54 -24.40 8.52
C PRO A 588 -13.44 -25.25 9.43
N ASP A 589 -14.76 -25.20 9.18
CA ASP A 589 -15.77 -25.95 9.92
C ASP A 589 -15.95 -27.40 9.40
N ALA A 590 -15.08 -27.88 8.51
CA ALA A 590 -15.15 -29.24 7.97
C ALA A 590 -15.01 -30.29 9.08
N SER A 591 -15.91 -31.27 9.05
CA SER A 591 -15.84 -32.44 9.91
C SER A 591 -14.61 -33.30 9.56
N PHE A 592 -14.14 -34.09 10.53
CA PHE A 592 -13.02 -34.99 10.27
C PHE A 592 -13.31 -36.00 9.15
N GLU A 593 -14.56 -36.46 9.04
CA GLU A 593 -15.00 -37.37 7.98
C GLU A 593 -14.88 -36.75 6.58
N GLU A 594 -15.26 -35.47 6.43
CA GLU A 594 -15.08 -34.73 5.18
C GLU A 594 -13.61 -34.59 4.81
N ILE A 595 -12.75 -34.33 5.79
CA ILE A 595 -11.29 -34.22 5.59
C ILE A 595 -10.72 -35.56 5.11
N VAL A 596 -11.12 -36.67 5.71
CA VAL A 596 -10.70 -38.02 5.31
C VAL A 596 -11.20 -38.35 3.90
N GLN A 597 -12.45 -38.02 3.58
CA GLN A 597 -13.01 -38.21 2.23
C GLN A 597 -12.23 -37.42 1.18
N ALA A 598 -11.94 -36.14 1.43
CA ALA A 598 -11.14 -35.31 0.53
C ALA A 598 -9.73 -35.88 0.34
N ALA A 599 -9.09 -36.33 1.42
CA ALA A 599 -7.77 -36.98 1.37
C ALA A 599 -7.79 -38.29 0.58
N ARG A 600 -8.84 -39.11 0.72
CA ARG A 600 -9.02 -40.36 -0.01
C ARG A 600 -9.21 -40.12 -1.51
N LEU A 601 -10.07 -39.17 -1.89
CA LEU A 601 -10.26 -38.78 -3.29
C LEU A 601 -8.97 -38.28 -3.93
N ALA A 602 -8.16 -37.51 -3.19
CA ALA A 602 -6.87 -37.03 -3.64
C ALA A 602 -5.75 -38.08 -3.63
N GLY A 603 -6.01 -39.31 -3.14
CA GLY A 603 -4.99 -40.35 -2.98
C GLY A 603 -3.94 -40.01 -1.91
N ALA A 604 -4.25 -39.11 -0.98
CA ALA A 604 -3.35 -38.67 0.09
C ALA A 604 -3.40 -39.56 1.34
N GLU A 605 -4.50 -40.28 1.56
CA GLU A 605 -4.75 -41.12 2.75
C GLU A 605 -3.58 -42.09 3.04
N GLU A 606 -3.11 -42.81 2.02
CA GLU A 606 -2.03 -43.81 2.15
C GLU A 606 -0.75 -43.25 2.79
N PHE A 607 -0.29 -42.07 2.37
CA PHE A 607 0.95 -41.52 2.93
C PHE A 607 0.69 -40.81 4.26
N ILE A 608 -0.50 -40.24 4.45
CA ILE A 608 -0.88 -39.60 5.72
C ILE A 608 -0.86 -40.64 6.84
N GLU A 609 -1.42 -41.83 6.61
CA GLU A 609 -1.42 -42.94 7.58
C GLU A 609 -0.01 -43.43 7.95
N ARG A 610 0.95 -43.30 7.04
CA ARG A 610 2.36 -43.65 7.29
C ARG A 610 3.12 -42.60 8.10
N LEU A 611 2.58 -41.39 8.25
CA LEU A 611 3.23 -40.34 9.03
C LEU A 611 3.05 -40.61 10.54
N PRO A 612 4.06 -40.31 11.38
CA PRO A 612 4.02 -40.62 12.82
C PRO A 612 2.83 -40.02 13.58
N ARG A 613 2.24 -38.93 13.08
CA ARG A 613 1.10 -38.24 13.70
C ARG A 613 -0.12 -38.17 12.79
N GLY A 614 -0.15 -38.93 11.68
CA GLY A 614 -1.28 -38.91 10.74
C GLY A 614 -1.64 -37.50 10.28
N TYR A 615 -2.93 -37.17 10.36
CA TYR A 615 -3.49 -35.85 10.06
C TYR A 615 -2.98 -34.71 10.96
N GLU A 616 -2.45 -35.02 12.15
CA GLU A 616 -1.86 -34.06 13.08
C GLU A 616 -0.36 -33.84 12.82
N THR A 617 0.17 -34.40 11.74
CA THR A 617 1.55 -34.14 11.31
C THR A 617 1.70 -32.68 10.92
N PHE A 618 2.73 -32.02 11.46
CA PHE A 618 2.95 -30.60 11.28
C PHE A 618 3.76 -30.32 9.99
N ILE A 619 3.24 -29.46 9.14
CA ILE A 619 3.89 -28.99 7.90
C ILE A 619 4.79 -27.79 8.23
N GLN A 620 6.06 -27.87 7.84
CA GLN A 620 7.03 -26.78 8.05
C GLN A 620 6.87 -25.68 7.00
N GLU A 621 7.46 -24.51 7.27
CA GLU A 621 7.50 -23.39 6.31
C GLU A 621 8.20 -23.81 5.01
N GLY A 622 7.60 -23.47 3.86
CA GLY A 622 8.05 -23.95 2.55
C GLY A 622 7.83 -25.46 2.32
N SER A 623 7.18 -26.16 3.25
CA SER A 623 6.82 -27.58 3.17
C SER A 623 8.01 -28.51 2.90
N THR A 624 9.18 -28.19 3.46
CA THR A 624 10.44 -28.91 3.25
C THR A 624 10.41 -30.37 3.72
N ASN A 625 9.49 -30.72 4.62
CA ASN A 625 9.31 -32.05 5.17
C ASN A 625 8.40 -32.96 4.33
N LEU A 626 7.87 -32.47 3.20
CA LEU A 626 7.01 -33.24 2.29
C LEU A 626 7.64 -33.33 0.89
N SER A 627 7.44 -34.46 0.22
CA SER A 627 7.86 -34.61 -1.18
C SER A 627 6.98 -33.76 -2.12
N GLY A 628 7.44 -33.54 -3.36
CA GLY A 628 6.66 -32.84 -4.39
C GLY A 628 5.27 -33.44 -4.60
N GLY A 629 5.20 -34.75 -4.82
CA GLY A 629 3.95 -35.48 -5.01
C GLY A 629 3.03 -35.46 -3.78
N GLN A 630 3.57 -35.50 -2.56
CA GLN A 630 2.78 -35.36 -1.33
C GLN A 630 2.14 -33.98 -1.24
N ARG A 631 2.91 -32.91 -1.50
CA ARG A 631 2.40 -31.53 -1.50
C ARG A 631 1.27 -31.34 -2.50
N GLN A 632 1.41 -31.95 -3.68
CA GLN A 632 0.41 -31.88 -4.74
C GLN A 632 -0.88 -32.62 -4.38
N ARG A 633 -0.80 -33.83 -3.82
CA ARG A 633 -1.97 -34.56 -3.31
C ARG A 633 -2.70 -33.80 -2.20
N LEU A 634 -1.98 -33.16 -1.28
CA LEU A 634 -2.61 -32.29 -0.27
C LEU A 634 -3.28 -31.06 -0.87
N ALA A 635 -2.69 -30.48 -1.92
CA ALA A 635 -3.31 -29.36 -2.62
C ALA A 635 -4.60 -29.77 -3.35
N ILE A 636 -4.63 -30.96 -3.95
CA ILE A 636 -5.85 -31.56 -4.51
C ILE A 636 -6.90 -31.75 -3.42
N ALA A 637 -6.55 -32.36 -2.27
CA ALA A 637 -7.47 -32.54 -1.15
C ALA A 637 -8.05 -31.19 -0.65
N ARG A 638 -7.21 -30.15 -0.54
CA ARG A 638 -7.62 -28.79 -0.16
C ARG A 638 -8.56 -28.15 -1.18
N ALA A 639 -8.39 -28.43 -2.47
CA ALA A 639 -9.32 -27.95 -3.50
C ALA A 639 -10.67 -28.68 -3.45
N LEU A 640 -10.70 -29.96 -3.03
CA LEU A 640 -11.90 -30.79 -3.00
C LEU A 640 -12.78 -30.58 -1.77
N ILE A 641 -12.23 -30.15 -0.62
CA ILE A 641 -12.97 -30.04 0.64
C ILE A 641 -14.19 -29.08 0.57
N GLY A 642 -14.11 -28.08 -0.31
CA GLY A 642 -15.18 -27.10 -0.53
C GLY A 642 -16.32 -27.60 -1.43
N ASP A 643 -16.21 -28.82 -1.97
CA ASP A 643 -17.10 -29.38 -2.99
C ASP A 643 -17.39 -28.40 -4.15
N PRO A 644 -16.35 -27.91 -4.84
CA PRO A 644 -16.50 -26.85 -5.85
C PRO A 644 -17.21 -27.36 -7.10
N ARG A 645 -18.00 -26.49 -7.75
CA ARG A 645 -18.72 -26.82 -8.99
C ARG A 645 -17.84 -26.76 -10.23
N ILE A 646 -16.78 -25.97 -10.16
CA ILE A 646 -15.73 -25.90 -11.18
C ILE A 646 -14.40 -26.20 -10.48
N LEU A 647 -13.68 -27.20 -10.97
CA LEU A 647 -12.37 -27.60 -10.47
C LEU A 647 -11.32 -27.38 -11.55
N ILE A 648 -10.28 -26.61 -11.24
CA ILE A 648 -9.16 -26.29 -12.13
C ILE A 648 -7.93 -27.05 -11.65
N LEU A 649 -7.35 -27.88 -12.52
CA LEU A 649 -6.12 -28.61 -12.29
C LEU A 649 -5.02 -28.09 -13.23
N ASP A 650 -4.14 -27.22 -12.74
CA ASP A 650 -3.02 -26.65 -13.52
C ASP A 650 -1.76 -27.49 -13.33
N GLU A 651 -1.45 -28.35 -14.31
CA GLU A 651 -0.34 -29.30 -14.28
C GLU A 651 -0.28 -30.14 -13.00
N ALA A 652 -1.46 -30.51 -12.49
CA ALA A 652 -1.64 -31.15 -11.18
C ALA A 652 -1.00 -32.55 -11.07
N THR A 653 -0.54 -33.17 -12.16
CA THR A 653 0.15 -34.46 -12.16
C THR A 653 1.65 -34.37 -12.44
N SER A 654 2.19 -33.17 -12.66
CA SER A 654 3.57 -32.99 -13.13
C SER A 654 4.64 -33.37 -12.09
N ALA A 655 4.38 -33.18 -10.79
CA ALA A 655 5.31 -33.49 -9.71
C ALA A 655 5.01 -34.83 -9.02
N LEU A 656 4.05 -35.60 -9.54
CA LEU A 656 3.69 -36.92 -9.07
C LEU A 656 4.59 -37.99 -9.70
N ASP A 657 5.01 -38.94 -8.88
CA ASP A 657 5.56 -40.24 -9.31
C ASP A 657 4.48 -41.08 -10.01
N ALA A 658 4.89 -42.05 -10.82
CA ALA A 658 3.98 -42.82 -11.68
C ALA A 658 2.86 -43.54 -10.88
N ASP A 659 3.18 -44.09 -9.71
CA ASP A 659 2.21 -44.77 -8.85
C ASP A 659 1.16 -43.78 -8.31
N SER A 660 1.62 -42.64 -7.79
CA SER A 660 0.73 -41.60 -7.29
C SER A 660 -0.10 -40.94 -8.41
N GLU A 661 0.46 -40.78 -9.61
CA GLU A 661 -0.27 -40.30 -10.80
C GLU A 661 -1.37 -41.29 -11.21
N ALA A 662 -1.10 -42.59 -11.19
CA ALA A 662 -2.09 -43.62 -11.50
C ALA A 662 -3.26 -43.59 -10.49
N ILE A 663 -2.98 -43.41 -9.20
CA ILE A 663 -4.01 -43.30 -8.15
C ILE A 663 -4.89 -42.06 -8.38
N VAL A 664 -4.28 -40.90 -8.63
CA VAL A 664 -5.03 -39.65 -8.88
C VAL A 664 -5.86 -39.79 -10.16
N ASN A 665 -5.29 -40.34 -11.24
CA ASN A 665 -6.00 -40.57 -12.51
C ASN A 665 -7.17 -41.56 -12.35
N ALA A 666 -7.02 -42.62 -11.56
CA ALA A 666 -8.11 -43.55 -11.25
C ALA A 666 -9.25 -42.86 -10.49
N ASN A 667 -8.93 -41.87 -9.66
CA ASN A 667 -9.92 -41.07 -8.93
C ASN A 667 -10.47 -39.89 -9.74
N LEU A 668 -9.88 -39.50 -10.87
CA LEU A 668 -10.36 -38.36 -11.68
C LEU A 668 -11.83 -38.48 -12.06
N LEU A 669 -12.29 -39.68 -12.44
CA LEU A 669 -13.70 -39.91 -12.76
C LEU A 669 -14.62 -39.65 -11.56
N ARG A 670 -14.19 -40.04 -10.34
CA ARG A 670 -14.93 -39.75 -9.10
C ARG A 670 -14.89 -38.28 -8.73
N ILE A 671 -13.75 -37.63 -8.97
CA ILE A 671 -13.56 -36.19 -8.77
C ILE A 671 -14.44 -35.38 -9.74
N ALA A 672 -14.58 -35.83 -10.99
CA ALA A 672 -15.38 -35.16 -12.02
C ALA A 672 -16.90 -35.28 -11.78
N GLN A 673 -17.37 -36.28 -11.02
CA GLN A 673 -18.80 -36.46 -10.77
C GLN A 673 -19.45 -35.22 -10.15
N GLY A 674 -20.40 -34.62 -10.89
CA GLY A 674 -21.16 -33.45 -10.46
C GLY A 674 -20.39 -32.12 -10.51
N ARG A 675 -19.26 -32.07 -11.23
CA ARG A 675 -18.37 -30.89 -11.33
C ARG A 675 -17.88 -30.71 -12.77
N THR A 676 -17.71 -29.46 -13.19
CA THR A 676 -16.97 -29.14 -14.41
C THR A 676 -15.47 -29.19 -14.09
N LEU A 677 -14.73 -30.07 -14.75
CA LEU A 677 -13.31 -30.28 -14.50
C LEU A 677 -12.47 -29.68 -15.62
N ILE A 678 -11.63 -28.69 -15.32
CA ILE A 678 -10.73 -28.05 -16.29
C ILE A 678 -9.30 -28.52 -16.01
N ILE A 679 -8.72 -29.28 -16.93
CA ILE A 679 -7.37 -29.85 -16.79
C ILE A 679 -6.42 -29.14 -17.75
N ILE A 680 -5.45 -28.41 -17.21
CA ILE A 680 -4.30 -27.94 -17.98
C ILE A 680 -3.19 -28.97 -17.82
N SER A 681 -2.68 -29.49 -18.93
CA SER A 681 -1.58 -30.44 -18.87
C SER A 681 -0.65 -30.29 -20.07
N HIS A 682 0.64 -30.46 -19.83
CA HIS A 682 1.59 -30.77 -20.89
C HIS A 682 1.68 -32.29 -21.14
N ARG A 683 1.13 -33.14 -20.27
CA ARG A 683 1.11 -34.61 -20.44
C ARG A 683 -0.20 -35.02 -21.10
N LEU A 684 -0.12 -35.42 -22.35
CA LEU A 684 -1.29 -35.78 -23.15
C LEU A 684 -2.06 -36.98 -22.59
N SER A 685 -1.37 -37.90 -21.91
CA SER A 685 -1.98 -39.08 -21.26
C SER A 685 -3.11 -38.71 -20.29
N SER A 686 -2.98 -37.57 -19.60
CA SER A 686 -4.01 -37.08 -18.65
C SER A 686 -5.25 -36.50 -19.34
N LEU A 687 -5.17 -36.17 -20.63
CA LEU A 687 -6.24 -35.53 -21.40
C LEU A 687 -7.00 -36.51 -22.31
N VAL A 688 -6.54 -37.76 -22.44
CA VAL A 688 -7.16 -38.77 -23.33
C VAL A 688 -8.64 -38.99 -23.01
N ASN A 689 -9.00 -38.98 -21.73
CA ASN A 689 -10.37 -39.21 -21.26
C ASN A 689 -11.18 -37.90 -21.12
N ALA A 690 -10.70 -36.77 -21.65
CA ALA A 690 -11.44 -35.52 -21.62
C ALA A 690 -12.56 -35.54 -22.68
N ASP A 691 -13.72 -34.98 -22.35
CA ASP A 691 -14.86 -34.85 -23.27
C ASP A 691 -14.51 -33.93 -24.46
N ALA A 692 -13.73 -32.88 -24.20
CA ALA A 692 -13.18 -31.99 -25.21
C ALA A 692 -11.83 -31.44 -24.78
N ILE A 693 -10.94 -31.21 -25.74
CA ILE A 693 -9.61 -30.65 -25.53
C ILE A 693 -9.46 -29.39 -26.38
N LEU A 694 -9.11 -28.28 -25.74
CA LEU A 694 -8.76 -27.01 -26.37
C LEU A 694 -7.27 -26.94 -26.66
N VAL A 695 -6.91 -26.77 -27.93
CA VAL A 695 -5.55 -26.54 -28.40
C VAL A 695 -5.32 -25.04 -28.55
N LEU A 696 -4.44 -24.48 -27.71
CA LEU A 696 -4.03 -23.07 -27.76
C LEU A 696 -2.67 -22.90 -28.44
N GLU A 697 -2.61 -21.96 -29.38
CA GLU A 697 -1.37 -21.54 -30.04
C GLU A 697 -1.27 -20.00 -30.05
N ARG A 698 -0.14 -19.45 -29.55
CA ARG A 698 0.17 -18.01 -29.59
C ARG A 698 -0.98 -17.10 -29.09
N GLY A 699 -1.72 -17.56 -28.07
CA GLY A 699 -2.83 -16.82 -27.48
C GLY A 699 -4.16 -16.92 -28.24
N GLY A 700 -4.23 -17.70 -29.33
CA GLY A 700 -5.46 -18.00 -30.06
C GLY A 700 -5.92 -19.44 -29.88
N VAL A 701 -7.21 -19.68 -30.16
CA VAL A 701 -7.78 -21.03 -30.28
C VAL A 701 -7.38 -21.61 -31.64
N TYR A 702 -6.69 -22.74 -31.63
CA TYR A 702 -6.28 -23.44 -32.86
C TYR A 702 -7.32 -24.50 -33.26
N ASP A 703 -7.71 -25.37 -32.32
CA ASP A 703 -8.73 -26.40 -32.54
C ASP A 703 -9.36 -26.82 -31.18
N ILE A 704 -10.58 -27.38 -31.21
CA ILE A 704 -11.31 -27.92 -30.05
C ILE A 704 -12.04 -29.20 -30.46
N GLY A 705 -11.75 -30.32 -29.81
CA GLY A 705 -12.44 -31.58 -30.09
C GLY A 705 -12.07 -32.69 -29.11
N ALA A 706 -12.68 -33.87 -29.30
CA ALA A 706 -12.29 -35.07 -28.55
C ALA A 706 -10.89 -35.56 -28.98
N HIS A 707 -10.28 -36.39 -28.14
CA HIS A 707 -8.92 -36.92 -28.38
C HIS A 707 -8.73 -37.52 -29.78
N GLU A 708 -9.64 -38.41 -30.19
CA GLU A 708 -9.55 -39.13 -31.47
C GLU A 708 -9.67 -38.18 -32.67
N GLU A 709 -10.55 -37.19 -32.58
CA GLU A 709 -10.74 -36.19 -33.64
C GLU A 709 -9.50 -35.30 -33.82
N LEU A 710 -8.90 -34.87 -32.70
CA LEU A 710 -7.72 -34.00 -32.72
C LEU A 710 -6.46 -34.74 -33.18
N LEU A 711 -6.35 -36.04 -32.93
CA LEU A 711 -5.24 -36.84 -33.46
C LEU A 711 -5.24 -36.88 -34.99
N ASP A 712 -6.42 -36.91 -35.61
CA ASP A 712 -6.56 -37.01 -37.07
C ASP A 712 -6.46 -35.63 -37.74
N ARG A 713 -7.12 -34.60 -37.19
CA ARG A 713 -7.26 -33.31 -37.88
C ARG A 713 -6.34 -32.18 -37.40
N CYS A 714 -5.75 -32.29 -36.21
CA CYS A 714 -4.98 -31.21 -35.60
C CYS A 714 -3.47 -31.54 -35.60
N ASP A 715 -2.73 -30.92 -36.52
CA ASP A 715 -1.27 -31.12 -36.68
C ASP A 715 -0.48 -30.81 -35.39
N ILE A 716 -0.91 -29.80 -34.62
CA ILE A 716 -0.24 -29.44 -33.37
C ILE A 716 -0.46 -30.53 -32.32
N TYR A 717 -1.68 -31.03 -32.18
CA TYR A 717 -2.03 -32.05 -31.21
C TYR A 717 -1.35 -33.39 -31.55
N SER A 718 -1.47 -33.84 -32.80
CA SER A 718 -0.86 -35.07 -33.30
C SER A 718 0.66 -35.03 -33.18
N GLY A 719 1.29 -33.91 -33.52
CA GLY A 719 2.73 -33.69 -33.36
C GLY A 719 3.19 -33.81 -31.90
N LEU A 720 2.48 -33.18 -30.97
CA LEU A 720 2.78 -33.29 -29.54
C LEU A 720 2.57 -34.73 -29.03
N TRP A 721 1.54 -35.42 -29.51
CA TRP A 721 1.25 -36.81 -29.16
C TRP A 721 2.37 -37.75 -29.59
N HIS A 722 2.77 -37.70 -30.85
CA HIS A 722 3.87 -38.52 -31.37
C HIS A 722 5.20 -38.21 -30.69
N GLN A 723 5.46 -36.94 -30.35
CA GLN A 723 6.68 -36.56 -29.63
C GLN A 723 6.74 -37.21 -28.23
N GLN A 724 5.63 -37.25 -27.50
CA GLN A 724 5.58 -37.85 -26.17
C GLN A 724 5.60 -39.38 -26.22
N HIS A 725 4.95 -39.99 -27.22
CA HIS A 725 4.83 -41.45 -27.36
C HIS A 725 5.89 -42.06 -28.29
N ARG A 726 6.97 -41.32 -28.60
CA ARG A 726 8.05 -41.78 -29.50
C ARG A 726 8.68 -43.10 -29.06
N HIS A 727 8.71 -43.38 -27.76
CA HIS A 727 9.22 -44.62 -27.17
C HIS A 727 8.35 -45.85 -27.44
N LEU A 728 7.06 -45.67 -27.77
CA LEU A 728 6.16 -46.76 -28.17
C LEU A 728 6.26 -47.07 -29.68
N ILE A 729 6.68 -46.08 -30.47
CA ILE A 729 6.76 -46.16 -31.94
C ILE A 729 8.13 -46.71 -32.41
N THR A 730 9.16 -46.67 -31.56
CA THR A 730 10.52 -47.08 -31.96
C THR A 730 10.94 -48.40 -31.33
N ARG A 731 10.77 -49.51 -32.04
CA ARG A 731 11.55 -50.75 -31.83
C ARG A 731 12.07 -51.30 -33.15
N SER A 732 13.31 -50.93 -33.47
CA SER A 732 14.36 -51.83 -33.98
C SER A 732 15.68 -51.06 -34.12
N SER A 733 16.29 -50.63 -33.00
CA SER A 733 17.72 -50.30 -33.02
C SER A 733 18.45 -51.22 -32.06
N THR A 734 19.32 -52.03 -32.65
CA THR A 734 20.39 -52.79 -31.99
C THR A 734 21.30 -51.82 -31.25
N HIS A 735 20.98 -51.49 -30.00
CA HIS A 735 21.96 -50.91 -29.10
C HIS A 735 22.66 -52.05 -28.37
N GLU A 736 23.94 -52.21 -28.69
CA GLU A 736 24.87 -53.07 -27.97
C GLU A 736 24.92 -52.59 -26.51
N VAL A 737 24.44 -53.43 -25.60
CA VAL A 737 24.42 -53.15 -24.17
C VAL A 737 25.86 -53.20 -23.68
N ILE A 738 26.46 -52.06 -23.38
CA ILE A 738 27.76 -52.00 -22.69
C ILE A 738 27.51 -52.45 -21.25
N PRO A 739 28.08 -53.59 -20.79
CA PRO A 739 27.85 -54.07 -19.44
C PRO A 739 28.50 -53.12 -18.43
N PHE A 740 27.72 -52.66 -17.46
CA PHE A 740 28.28 -51.99 -16.28
C PHE A 740 29.12 -53.01 -15.49
N PRO A 741 30.36 -52.67 -15.09
CA PRO A 741 31.16 -53.56 -14.27
C PRO A 741 30.40 -53.80 -12.96
N SER A 742 30.08 -55.07 -12.69
CA SER A 742 29.52 -55.47 -11.39
C SER A 742 30.48 -55.02 -10.30
N ALA A 743 29.98 -54.32 -9.29
CA ALA A 743 30.74 -54.04 -8.09
C ALA A 743 31.27 -55.36 -7.53
N ALA A 744 32.59 -55.57 -7.64
CA ALA A 744 33.26 -56.66 -6.95
C ALA A 744 33.09 -56.44 -5.44
N GLN A 745 32.69 -57.52 -4.76
CA GLN A 745 32.39 -57.60 -3.33
C GLN A 745 33.54 -57.17 -2.44
#